data_AF-A0A2Y9U1D3-F1
#
_entry.id   AF-A0A2Y9U1D3-F1
#
_cell.length_a   1.000
_cell.length_b   1.000
_cell.length_c   1.000
_cell.angle_alpha   90.00
_cell.angle_beta   90.00
_cell.angle_gamma   90.00
#
_symmetry.space_group_name_H-M   'P 1'
#
loop_
_entity.id
_entity.type
_entity.pdbx_description
1 polymer ?
#
loop_
_entity_poly.entity_id
_entity_poly.type
_entity_poly.pdbx_seq_one_letter_code
_entity_poly.pdbx_strand_id
1 'polypeptide(L)'
;MSTLAPVNKWSLFLKEGPDKANPTNTPNRNETPAEVKPGKIIQEPAIYYQRQANATGGFYPMGVHGIWHGGIHFDYGSELQWAMSLYNLADGEVVATRINNEYVSVNVDEPQVLFSSSFALIRHRLELPPEPPAEKETKPEETPAPATQPAQAPVPATPDSNNAPAETPASPTEPPAATPEPRPSMTFYSLFMHMLPWKMYQQEGLKLPAFWGKSQYQIKADKKNDALIGIRMRPLKAGVTKDINNKSVLCVIARGSIIRVGDALTTKPKYKKVEEIVSGAAYPAWDGTTEGYVFTNDLEAVPGETDLWFVGVKSKDPHEETVLKTVKGQNIRETADATSKILAVLLPDKKVTLGEATGSRSKLKGLESADSTVPPLKADAEGNLPGWLSTADLEVVATVPEKLDQIQILESPVPIKAGEMVGYPGTDNLKVEAGYGCHGYPILHLEFFSGDNVPEFMVKSREFAGRLPDNQKSLLKVDKGTRLTQPSASDTEIPAGCDVEPESDSPKDSGWLKVKIFYLVKVLDRSTELGAYTAAKKQYAINKDQQKAIADSVSLDATKMPASVKLIEELEENDKKARLIGFSPTDAQPCWVAKGGLNERGRRTDTASALPAWKSFPLKEVTAESPVTGFMRVLPLSQIKKEDKVSEGQTIWWRIESGNEQGEDISGWVKEGGTVTRCSPWSWPGFELIEEQSQPSEQAAAKELNHGDPASEEGTKKEVNLRAQANQADRGELLQKLHEIIDGQGEKDDRLMVYEYQKALSKPWLAEQMARLVVKYESEWYADEGLSKWEALFNVLDPENKDAKHWENEREKIKALIWYKDVAGKLGLPEDGRVWHFHPVGVVDLMLADRSCRCVQELTIDLLKSLSVSERNANKYLSHFNESFVTYDVDTCLRKGHFLSQLLTESGYLQYTKELGNDLSYDPWRGRGLIQITFKDNYKEYGDYINEDVTSGTNYIKLESEPHSITSAIWYWNVKAILTPHADNDDFIWITRKINGGYNGYDHRLSVLNKFIEKTNGALCFKKNHSGIYYIEESQAYNEMRGIFAWGLWNDPEGNKSGISEKSKVEALKGYRRYISLHDAAGKPEQKGKWYGYSDAREHSENRILELSK
;
A
#
# COMPACT_ATOMS: atom_id res chain seq x y z
N MET A 1 1.69 -21.97 -11.73
CA MET A 1 1.76 -20.60 -12.28
C MET A 1 2.45 -19.73 -11.26
N SER A 2 3.63 -19.23 -11.59
CA SER A 2 4.52 -18.44 -10.74
C SER A 2 3.91 -17.08 -10.39
N THR A 3 3.53 -16.87 -9.13
CA THR A 3 3.05 -15.57 -8.65
C THR A 3 4.24 -14.66 -8.34
N LEU A 4 4.60 -13.92 -9.39
CA LEU A 4 5.56 -12.82 -9.51
C LEU A 4 5.65 -11.92 -8.26
N ALA A 5 6.86 -11.56 -7.81
CA ALA A 5 7.06 -10.46 -6.87
C ALA A 5 7.69 -9.24 -7.57
N PRO A 6 6.90 -8.27 -8.07
CA PRO A 6 7.39 -6.91 -8.29
C PRO A 6 7.69 -6.22 -6.94
N VAL A 7 8.46 -5.14 -6.97
CA VAL A 7 9.01 -4.33 -5.85
C VAL A 7 7.98 -3.81 -4.81
N ASN A 8 6.70 -4.17 -4.95
CA ASN A 8 5.55 -3.66 -4.19
C ASN A 8 5.13 -4.58 -3.06
N LYS A 9 6.01 -5.53 -2.76
CA LYS A 9 5.73 -6.67 -1.90
C LYS A 9 6.85 -6.80 -0.90
N TRP A 10 7.16 -5.69 -0.22
CA TRP A 10 8.10 -5.62 0.88
C TRP A 10 7.41 -4.95 2.07
N SER A 11 7.68 -5.35 3.29
CA SER A 11 7.12 -4.74 4.50
C SER A 11 8.07 -4.95 5.66
N LEU A 12 7.98 -4.03 6.60
CA LEU A 12 8.61 -4.19 7.90
C LEU A 12 7.77 -5.18 8.74
N PHE A 13 8.43 -5.89 9.65
CA PHE A 13 7.98 -7.20 10.17
C PHE A 13 7.40 -7.15 11.59
N LEU A 14 7.33 -5.98 12.22
CA LEU A 14 6.80 -5.78 13.57
C LEU A 14 5.55 -4.90 13.56
N LYS A 15 4.60 -5.25 14.41
CA LYS A 15 3.36 -4.51 14.65
C LYS A 15 3.20 -4.28 16.14
N GLU A 16 2.93 -3.04 16.52
CA GLU A 16 2.73 -2.68 17.93
C GLU A 16 1.51 -3.41 18.51
N GLY A 17 1.66 -3.93 19.73
CA GLY A 17 0.54 -4.45 20.51
C GLY A 17 -0.39 -3.32 20.98
N PRO A 18 -1.60 -3.63 21.47
CA PRO A 18 -2.47 -2.61 22.06
C PRO A 18 -1.77 -1.93 23.24
N ASP A 19 -1.89 -0.60 23.31
CA ASP A 19 -1.48 0.17 24.49
C ASP A 19 -2.16 -0.41 25.74
N LYS A 20 -1.33 -0.84 26.70
CA LYS A 20 -1.60 -1.29 28.08
C LYS A 20 -1.40 -2.79 28.33
N ALA A 21 -0.19 -3.15 28.78
CA ALA A 21 0.02 -3.94 29.99
C ALA A 21 1.47 -3.74 30.50
N ASN A 22 1.61 -3.58 31.80
CA ASN A 22 2.85 -3.27 32.53
C ASN A 22 3.90 -4.41 32.36
N PRO A 23 5.22 -4.12 32.38
CA PRO A 23 6.28 -5.04 31.98
C PRO A 23 6.75 -6.00 33.08
N THR A 24 5.92 -6.29 34.09
CA THR A 24 6.30 -7.15 35.21
C THR A 24 5.25 -8.21 35.50
N ASN A 25 5.71 -9.47 35.41
CA ASN A 25 5.09 -10.74 35.81
C ASN A 25 4.31 -11.53 34.76
N THR A 26 4.61 -12.82 34.81
CA THR A 26 3.91 -14.02 34.34
C THR A 26 2.40 -13.88 34.04
N PRO A 27 1.88 -14.65 33.06
CA PRO A 27 0.49 -14.53 32.62
C PRO A 27 -0.47 -14.80 33.78
N ASN A 28 -1.26 -13.78 34.12
CA ASN A 28 -2.29 -13.87 35.13
C ASN A 28 -3.52 -14.58 34.52
N ARG A 29 -3.88 -15.73 35.10
CA ARG A 29 -4.78 -16.76 34.53
C ARG A 29 -6.26 -16.39 34.32
N ASN A 30 -6.67 -15.13 34.47
CA ASN A 30 -8.09 -14.78 34.66
C ASN A 30 -8.61 -13.58 33.84
N GLU A 31 -7.90 -13.12 32.81
CA GLU A 31 -8.47 -12.09 31.91
C GLU A 31 -9.07 -12.75 30.66
N THR A 32 -10.34 -12.45 30.40
CA THR A 32 -11.02 -12.85 29.16
C THR A 32 -10.39 -12.09 27.99
N PRO A 33 -10.13 -12.73 26.83
CA PRO A 33 -9.51 -12.04 25.70
C PRO A 33 -10.44 -10.92 25.20
N ALA A 34 -10.08 -9.67 25.44
CA ALA A 34 -10.69 -8.55 24.75
C ALA A 34 -10.27 -8.60 23.27
N GLU A 35 -11.21 -8.35 22.36
CA GLU A 35 -10.95 -8.22 20.92
C GLU A 35 -9.76 -7.26 20.67
N VAL A 36 -8.63 -7.83 20.25
CA VAL A 36 -7.40 -7.09 19.97
C VAL A 36 -7.59 -6.28 18.70
N LYS A 37 -7.62 -4.95 18.84
CA LYS A 37 -7.53 -4.06 17.68
C LYS A 37 -6.16 -4.25 17.00
N PRO A 38 -6.09 -4.39 15.67
CA PRO A 38 -4.81 -4.46 14.98
C PRO A 38 -4.02 -3.16 15.17
N GLY A 39 -2.82 -3.23 15.77
CA GLY A 39 -1.88 -2.11 15.83
C GLY A 39 -1.35 -1.66 14.45
N LYS A 40 -0.49 -0.65 14.38
CA LYS A 40 0.11 -0.21 13.11
C LYS A 40 1.43 -0.96 12.87
N ILE A 41 1.70 -1.34 11.62
CA ILE A 41 3.03 -1.80 11.21
C ILE A 41 3.96 -0.60 11.32
N ILE A 42 5.13 -0.76 11.94
CA ILE A 42 6.14 0.30 11.97
C ILE A 42 6.66 0.46 10.54
N GLN A 43 6.40 1.60 9.90
CA GLN A 43 6.72 1.83 8.47
C GLN A 43 8.08 2.52 8.26
N GLU A 44 8.73 2.98 9.33
CA GLU A 44 9.96 3.79 9.25
C GLU A 44 11.21 2.96 9.60
N PRO A 45 12.13 2.70 8.64
CA PRO A 45 13.35 1.93 8.87
C PRO A 45 14.26 2.51 9.96
N ALA A 46 14.27 3.84 10.15
CA ALA A 46 15.03 4.50 11.19
C ALA A 46 14.68 3.99 12.61
N ILE A 47 13.40 3.70 12.86
CA ILE A 47 12.94 3.14 14.15
C ILE A 47 13.53 1.75 14.38
N TYR A 48 13.67 0.95 13.31
CA TYR A 48 14.28 -0.38 13.42
C TYR A 48 15.77 -0.30 13.74
N TYR A 49 16.53 0.63 13.16
CA TYR A 49 17.94 0.81 13.53
C TYR A 49 18.09 1.29 14.97
N GLN A 50 17.24 2.22 15.41
CA GLN A 50 17.23 2.69 16.80
C GLN A 50 16.89 1.57 17.80
N ARG A 51 15.91 0.71 17.48
CA ARG A 51 15.59 -0.46 18.31
C ARG A 51 16.72 -1.48 18.33
N GLN A 52 17.35 -1.72 17.17
CA GLN A 52 18.53 -2.58 17.10
C GLN A 52 19.71 -2.02 17.89
N ALA A 53 19.89 -0.71 17.96
CA ALA A 53 20.93 -0.11 18.81
C ALA A 53 20.78 -0.48 20.30
N ASN A 54 19.57 -0.84 20.74
CA ASN A 54 19.29 -1.27 22.11
C ASN A 54 19.17 -2.80 22.25
N ALA A 55 19.32 -3.57 21.17
CA ALA A 55 19.24 -5.02 21.25
C ALA A 55 20.38 -5.57 22.14
N THR A 56 20.08 -6.63 22.87
CA THR A 56 20.98 -7.30 23.81
C THR A 56 21.52 -8.63 23.28
N GLY A 57 20.86 -9.22 22.28
CA GLY A 57 21.21 -10.54 21.75
C GLY A 57 22.14 -10.54 20.53
N GLY A 58 22.18 -9.47 19.72
CA GLY A 58 23.03 -9.45 18.52
C GLY A 58 22.65 -8.40 17.48
N PHE A 59 23.62 -7.95 16.69
CA PHE A 59 23.44 -7.01 15.58
C PHE A 59 24.03 -7.58 14.29
N TYR A 60 23.62 -7.03 13.14
CA TYR A 60 24.29 -7.31 11.87
C TYR A 60 25.39 -6.27 11.64
N PRO A 61 26.59 -6.64 11.13
CA PRO A 61 27.07 -8.00 10.84
C PRO A 61 27.86 -8.64 11.99
N MET A 62 27.85 -8.03 13.19
CA MET A 62 28.60 -8.48 14.36
C MET A 62 27.70 -8.55 15.59
N GLY A 63 27.70 -9.69 16.29
CA GLY A 63 26.95 -9.90 17.52
C GLY A 63 27.49 -9.10 18.70
N VAL A 64 26.75 -9.07 19.82
CA VAL A 64 27.24 -8.47 21.09
C VAL A 64 28.52 -9.13 21.61
N HIS A 65 28.82 -10.32 21.11
CA HIS A 65 30.05 -11.02 21.42
C HIS A 65 31.22 -10.64 20.49
N GLY A 66 31.08 -9.66 19.60
CA GLY A 66 32.13 -9.20 18.68
C GLY A 66 32.61 -10.28 17.71
N ILE A 67 31.70 -11.18 17.34
CA ILE A 67 31.88 -12.23 16.34
C ILE A 67 30.84 -12.05 15.24
N TRP A 68 31.11 -12.63 14.08
CA TRP A 68 30.21 -12.68 12.93
C TRP A 68 28.79 -13.04 13.37
N HIS A 69 27.82 -12.31 12.83
CA HIS A 69 26.41 -12.54 13.09
C HIS A 69 25.59 -12.27 11.81
N GLY A 70 24.91 -13.30 11.29
CA GLY A 70 24.26 -13.26 9.97
C GLY A 70 22.91 -12.55 9.98
N GLY A 71 22.31 -12.37 11.16
CA GLY A 71 21.00 -11.76 11.34
C GLY A 71 20.98 -10.49 12.18
N ILE A 72 19.78 -10.14 12.64
CA ILE A 72 19.53 -9.08 13.61
C ILE A 72 18.64 -9.62 14.73
N HIS A 73 18.85 -9.17 15.97
CA HIS A 73 18.00 -9.56 17.08
C HIS A 73 16.97 -8.48 17.42
N PHE A 74 15.75 -8.92 17.72
CA PHE A 74 14.78 -8.18 18.50
C PHE A 74 14.55 -8.93 19.80
N ASP A 75 14.70 -8.23 20.91
CA ASP A 75 14.55 -8.72 22.27
C ASP A 75 13.96 -7.61 23.16
N TYR A 76 13.99 -7.80 24.48
CA TYR A 76 13.52 -6.83 25.46
C TYR A 76 14.14 -5.42 25.28
N GLY A 77 15.42 -5.33 24.96
CA GLY A 77 16.10 -4.05 24.74
C GLY A 77 15.61 -3.33 23.48
N SER A 78 15.20 -4.09 22.46
CA SER A 78 14.54 -3.57 21.26
C SER A 78 13.02 -3.33 21.41
N GLU A 79 12.50 -3.43 22.64
CA GLU A 79 11.07 -3.32 22.99
C GLU A 79 10.20 -4.45 22.43
N LEU A 80 10.75 -5.63 22.16
CA LEU A 80 9.98 -6.79 21.72
C LEU A 80 9.14 -7.34 22.88
N GLN A 81 7.88 -7.69 22.59
CA GLN A 81 6.95 -8.27 23.56
C GLN A 81 6.39 -9.60 23.05
N TRP A 82 6.03 -10.50 23.97
CA TRP A 82 5.45 -11.82 23.66
C TRP A 82 4.20 -11.77 22.78
N ALA A 83 3.36 -10.74 22.96
CA ALA A 83 2.12 -10.57 22.21
C ALA A 83 2.33 -9.99 20.79
N MET A 84 3.55 -9.57 20.43
CA MET A 84 3.82 -9.01 19.11
C MET A 84 3.81 -10.12 18.05
N SER A 85 3.05 -9.89 16.99
CA SER A 85 3.03 -10.78 15.83
C SER A 85 4.19 -10.45 14.87
N LEU A 86 4.80 -11.49 14.33
CA LEU A 86 5.85 -11.44 13.33
C LEU A 86 5.23 -11.49 11.93
N TYR A 87 5.69 -10.64 11.02
CA TYR A 87 5.17 -10.53 9.67
C TYR A 87 6.25 -10.72 8.61
N ASN A 88 5.82 -11.27 7.48
CA ASN A 88 6.70 -11.61 6.38
C ASN A 88 7.26 -10.36 5.69
N LEU A 89 8.56 -10.37 5.39
CA LEU A 89 9.30 -9.23 4.84
C LEU A 89 8.94 -8.94 3.39
N ALA A 90 8.72 -9.96 2.58
CA ALA A 90 8.43 -9.80 1.17
C ALA A 90 7.57 -10.92 0.63
N ASP A 91 6.82 -10.70 -0.46
CA ASP A 91 6.11 -11.81 -1.09
C ASP A 91 7.07 -12.97 -1.38
N GLY A 92 6.59 -14.17 -1.09
CA GLY A 92 7.39 -15.36 -1.23
C GLY A 92 6.56 -16.60 -1.01
N GLU A 93 7.27 -17.66 -0.69
CA GLU A 93 6.69 -18.95 -0.38
C GLU A 93 7.43 -19.54 0.83
N VAL A 94 6.68 -20.04 1.80
CA VAL A 94 7.26 -20.80 2.90
C VAL A 94 7.76 -22.12 2.30
N VAL A 95 9.05 -22.42 2.51
CA VAL A 95 9.73 -23.57 1.90
C VAL A 95 10.16 -24.61 2.93
N ALA A 96 10.47 -24.19 4.15
CA ALA A 96 10.76 -25.08 5.24
C ALA A 96 10.30 -24.51 6.58
N THR A 97 9.89 -25.37 7.50
CA THR A 97 9.53 -25.00 8.87
C THR A 97 10.01 -26.04 9.87
N ARG A 98 10.21 -25.61 11.10
CA ARG A 98 10.24 -26.48 12.28
C ARG A 98 9.36 -25.83 13.33
N ILE A 99 8.43 -26.57 13.91
CA ILE A 99 7.61 -26.10 15.02
C ILE A 99 7.73 -27.12 16.15
N ASN A 100 8.31 -26.70 17.26
CA ASN A 100 8.42 -27.57 18.41
C ASN A 100 7.07 -27.74 19.10
N ASN A 101 6.82 -28.90 19.68
CA ASN A 101 5.67 -29.12 20.54
C ASN A 101 5.78 -28.27 21.81
N GLU A 102 6.95 -28.30 22.45
CA GLU A 102 7.33 -27.53 23.65
C GLU A 102 8.69 -26.86 23.47
N TYR A 103 9.12 -26.07 24.44
CA TYR A 103 10.51 -25.62 24.47
C TYR A 103 11.47 -26.81 24.62
N VAL A 104 12.61 -26.73 23.93
CA VAL A 104 13.70 -27.69 23.99
C VAL A 104 14.48 -27.46 25.29
N SER A 105 14.87 -28.54 25.99
CA SER A 105 15.74 -28.51 27.17
C SER A 105 17.06 -29.19 26.87
N VAL A 106 18.17 -28.60 27.35
CA VAL A 106 19.53 -29.15 27.19
C VAL A 106 20.16 -29.60 28.51
N ASN A 107 19.46 -29.49 29.64
CA ASN A 107 19.96 -29.99 30.94
C ASN A 107 18.89 -30.81 31.68
N VAL A 108 19.32 -31.88 32.35
CA VAL A 108 18.49 -32.73 33.21
C VAL A 108 18.50 -32.21 34.66
N ASP A 109 19.55 -31.48 35.06
CA ASP A 109 19.72 -30.90 36.40
C ASP A 109 19.27 -29.42 36.46
N GLU A 110 18.71 -28.98 37.59
CA GLU A 110 18.21 -27.60 37.76
C GLU A 110 19.33 -26.56 37.95
N PRO A 111 19.18 -25.32 37.43
CA PRO A 111 18.03 -24.82 36.65
C PRO A 111 18.06 -25.26 35.18
N GLN A 112 16.91 -25.65 34.64
CA GLN A 112 16.78 -25.99 33.21
C GLN A 112 16.82 -24.72 32.35
N VAL A 113 17.58 -24.78 31.26
CA VAL A 113 17.59 -23.75 30.20
C VAL A 113 16.72 -24.25 29.05
N LEU A 114 15.61 -23.56 28.84
CA LEU A 114 14.63 -23.85 27.81
C LEU A 114 14.75 -22.85 26.65
N PHE A 115 14.69 -23.33 25.42
CA PHE A 115 14.75 -22.49 24.21
C PHE A 115 13.87 -23.05 23.11
N SER A 116 13.50 -22.22 22.14
CA SER A 116 12.79 -22.69 20.96
C SER A 116 13.74 -22.91 19.81
N SER A 117 13.64 -24.08 19.19
CA SER A 117 14.30 -24.36 17.91
C SER A 117 13.37 -24.09 16.71
N SER A 118 12.16 -23.58 16.96
CA SER A 118 11.14 -23.39 15.92
C SER A 118 11.53 -22.27 14.96
N PHE A 119 11.30 -22.49 13.66
CA PHE A 119 11.58 -21.52 12.61
C PHE A 119 10.63 -21.62 11.42
N ALA A 120 10.59 -20.54 10.65
CA ALA A 120 10.04 -20.51 9.30
C ALA A 120 11.09 -19.96 8.33
N LEU A 121 11.33 -20.69 7.24
CA LEU A 121 12.20 -20.30 6.14
C LEU A 121 11.33 -19.96 4.93
N ILE A 122 11.44 -18.72 4.46
CA ILE A 122 10.63 -18.18 3.37
C ILE A 122 11.55 -17.85 2.21
N ARG A 123 11.21 -18.34 1.01
CA ARG A 123 11.94 -18.05 -0.23
C ARG A 123 11.25 -16.91 -0.98
N HIS A 124 12.03 -15.92 -1.39
CA HIS A 124 11.60 -14.77 -2.17
C HIS A 124 12.33 -14.74 -3.52
N ARG A 125 11.72 -14.10 -4.52
CA ARG A 125 12.33 -13.92 -5.85
C ARG A 125 12.29 -12.45 -6.24
N LEU A 126 13.46 -11.84 -6.42
CA LEU A 126 13.61 -10.50 -6.97
C LEU A 126 13.99 -10.60 -8.46
N GLU A 127 13.22 -9.97 -9.34
CA GLU A 127 13.43 -10.03 -10.78
C GLU A 127 13.47 -8.61 -11.35
N LEU A 128 14.38 -8.36 -12.31
CA LEU A 128 14.47 -7.04 -12.93
C LEU A 128 13.16 -6.66 -13.64
N PRO A 129 12.79 -5.37 -13.64
CA PRO A 129 11.64 -4.89 -14.41
C PRO A 129 11.84 -5.11 -15.92
N PRO A 130 10.77 -5.01 -16.72
CA PRO A 130 10.89 -4.98 -18.18
C PRO A 130 11.76 -3.81 -18.63
N GLU A 131 12.52 -3.97 -19.71
CA GLU A 131 13.33 -2.87 -20.25
C GLU A 131 12.46 -1.68 -20.69
N PRO A 132 12.90 -0.43 -20.46
CA PRO A 132 12.23 0.74 -20.99
C PRO A 132 12.25 0.72 -22.52
N PRO A 133 11.15 1.15 -23.20
CA PRO A 133 11.12 1.20 -24.65
C PRO A 133 12.24 2.11 -25.17
N ALA A 134 12.99 1.65 -26.17
CA ALA A 134 14.08 2.42 -26.77
C ALA A 134 13.56 3.79 -27.24
N GLU A 135 14.15 4.87 -26.73
CA GLU A 135 13.89 6.21 -27.26
C GLU A 135 14.27 6.20 -28.75
N LYS A 136 13.30 6.47 -29.62
CA LYS A 136 13.59 6.74 -31.03
C LYS A 136 14.44 8.00 -31.03
N GLU A 137 15.71 7.87 -31.42
CA GLU A 137 16.60 9.02 -31.67
C GLU A 137 15.87 10.03 -32.55
N THR A 138 15.44 11.14 -31.95
CA THR A 138 15.00 12.31 -32.67
C THR A 138 16.25 12.93 -33.28
N LYS A 139 16.50 12.60 -34.55
CA LYS A 139 17.41 13.37 -35.39
C LYS A 139 17.02 14.85 -35.30
N PRO A 140 17.98 15.78 -35.10
CA PRO A 140 17.65 17.21 -35.07
C PRO A 140 17.01 17.61 -36.40
N GLU A 141 15.85 18.25 -36.34
CA GLU A 141 15.22 18.91 -37.48
C GLU A 141 16.17 19.95 -38.07
N GLU A 142 16.72 19.67 -39.25
CA GLU A 142 17.29 20.69 -40.11
C GLU A 142 16.16 21.60 -40.61
N THR A 143 16.36 22.89 -40.42
CA THR A 143 15.47 24.00 -40.79
C THR A 143 15.16 23.97 -42.30
N PRO A 144 13.90 24.10 -42.76
CA PRO A 144 13.59 24.00 -44.18
C PRO A 144 13.95 25.32 -44.91
N ALA A 145 14.80 25.21 -45.93
CA ALA A 145 14.98 26.26 -46.95
C ALA A 145 13.86 26.19 -48.01
N PRO A 146 13.48 27.32 -48.64
CA PRO A 146 12.20 27.44 -49.34
C PRO A 146 12.20 26.87 -50.77
N ALA A 147 10.98 26.46 -51.15
CA ALA A 147 10.49 25.82 -52.37
C ALA A 147 11.18 26.12 -53.72
N THR A 148 11.29 25.06 -54.54
CA THR A 148 11.21 25.16 -56.01
C THR A 148 10.54 23.90 -56.59
N GLN A 149 9.70 24.10 -57.60
CA GLN A 149 8.71 23.19 -58.20
C GLN A 149 9.27 22.14 -59.19
N PRO A 150 8.46 21.15 -59.64
CA PRO A 150 8.89 19.83 -60.11
C PRO A 150 8.89 19.63 -61.64
N ALA A 151 9.77 18.75 -62.13
CA ALA A 151 9.74 18.02 -63.42
C ALA A 151 11.08 17.25 -63.54
N GLN A 152 11.27 16.07 -64.15
CA GLN A 152 10.52 15.12 -64.96
C GLN A 152 11.38 13.83 -65.04
N ALA A 153 10.77 12.66 -65.28
CA ALA A 153 11.47 11.42 -65.66
C ALA A 153 12.01 11.50 -67.10
N PRO A 154 13.05 10.72 -67.49
CA PRO A 154 12.76 9.45 -68.15
C PRO A 154 13.75 8.27 -67.90
N VAL A 155 13.21 7.08 -68.15
CA VAL A 155 13.76 5.70 -68.27
C VAL A 155 14.49 5.54 -69.64
N PRO A 156 14.99 4.37 -70.15
CA PRO A 156 15.56 3.11 -69.60
C PRO A 156 16.90 2.68 -70.23
N ALA A 157 17.56 1.65 -69.64
CA ALA A 157 18.21 0.57 -70.42
C ALA A 157 18.47 -0.68 -69.54
N THR A 158 17.79 -1.77 -69.88
CA THR A 158 18.10 -3.20 -69.60
C THR A 158 18.92 -3.77 -70.79
N PRO A 159 19.23 -5.09 -70.90
CA PRO A 159 19.13 -6.23 -69.98
C PRO A 159 20.44 -7.08 -69.93
N ASP A 160 20.51 -8.07 -69.04
CA ASP A 160 20.75 -9.44 -69.54
C ASP A 160 20.26 -10.51 -68.55
N SER A 161 19.60 -11.49 -69.15
CA SER A 161 18.74 -12.51 -68.57
C SER A 161 19.44 -13.87 -68.56
N ASN A 162 19.07 -14.75 -67.62
CA ASN A 162 18.86 -16.16 -67.95
C ASN A 162 17.77 -16.81 -67.06
N ASN A 163 16.74 -17.27 -67.76
CA ASN A 163 15.52 -18.03 -67.43
C ASN A 163 15.83 -19.45 -66.88
N ALA A 164 14.98 -20.27 -66.23
CA ALA A 164 13.55 -20.38 -65.85
C ALA A 164 13.39 -21.70 -65.02
N PRO A 165 12.20 -22.25 -64.65
CA PRO A 165 10.83 -21.72 -64.54
C PRO A 165 10.21 -21.88 -63.13
N ALA A 166 9.03 -21.27 -62.95
CA ALA A 166 8.32 -21.09 -61.69
C ALA A 166 7.37 -22.24 -61.28
N GLU A 167 7.29 -22.47 -59.97
CA GLU A 167 6.10 -22.99 -59.25
C GLU A 167 5.82 -22.13 -58.01
N THR A 168 4.55 -21.87 -57.77
CA THR A 168 3.91 -20.98 -56.76
C THR A 168 4.38 -21.16 -55.31
N PRO A 169 4.77 -20.10 -54.56
CA PRO A 169 4.89 -20.18 -53.10
C PRO A 169 3.60 -19.77 -52.40
N ALA A 170 3.12 -20.69 -51.56
CA ALA A 170 2.14 -20.47 -50.52
C ALA A 170 2.63 -19.44 -49.48
N SER A 171 1.68 -18.80 -48.80
CA SER A 171 1.91 -17.86 -47.69
C SER A 171 2.96 -18.37 -46.69
N PRO A 172 3.96 -17.57 -46.31
CA PRO A 172 4.85 -17.94 -45.22
C PRO A 172 4.05 -17.87 -43.91
N THR A 173 3.90 -19.03 -43.30
CA THR A 173 3.45 -19.19 -41.92
C THR A 173 4.39 -18.39 -41.02
N GLU A 174 3.82 -17.52 -40.19
CA GLU A 174 4.54 -16.80 -39.15
C GLU A 174 5.34 -17.80 -38.30
N PRO A 175 6.64 -17.58 -38.04
CA PRO A 175 7.36 -18.41 -37.09
C PRO A 175 6.69 -18.30 -35.72
N PRO A 176 6.61 -19.39 -34.93
CA PRO A 176 6.11 -19.29 -33.56
C PRO A 176 6.96 -18.24 -32.82
N ALA A 177 6.29 -17.28 -32.20
CA ALA A 177 6.92 -16.22 -31.43
C ALA A 177 7.98 -16.83 -30.50
N ALA A 178 9.24 -16.40 -30.68
CA ALA A 178 10.32 -16.78 -29.79
C ALA A 178 9.91 -16.42 -28.36
N THR A 179 9.96 -17.41 -27.46
CA THR A 179 9.75 -17.20 -26.04
C THR A 179 10.70 -16.09 -25.58
N PRO A 180 10.23 -14.99 -24.98
CA PRO A 180 11.12 -13.95 -24.48
C PRO A 180 12.09 -14.57 -23.46
N GLU A 181 13.38 -14.21 -23.55
CA GLU A 181 14.38 -14.71 -22.61
C GLU A 181 13.99 -14.41 -21.15
N PRO A 182 14.25 -15.33 -20.21
CA PRO A 182 13.94 -15.12 -18.81
C PRO A 182 14.73 -13.94 -18.25
N ARG A 183 14.03 -13.00 -17.61
CA ARG A 183 14.64 -11.80 -17.03
C ARG A 183 15.61 -12.17 -15.90
N PRO A 184 16.72 -11.43 -15.72
CA PRO A 184 17.62 -11.65 -14.60
C PRO A 184 16.88 -11.61 -13.27
N SER A 185 17.12 -12.62 -12.42
CA SER A 185 16.48 -12.73 -11.11
C SER A 185 17.43 -13.30 -10.05
N MET A 186 17.15 -12.97 -8.80
CA MET A 186 17.86 -13.39 -7.61
C MET A 186 16.88 -13.97 -6.60
N THR A 187 17.31 -15.02 -5.89
CA THR A 187 16.51 -15.67 -4.86
C THR A 187 17.01 -15.26 -3.50
N PHE A 188 16.12 -14.81 -2.62
CA PHE A 188 16.44 -14.54 -1.22
C PHE A 188 15.72 -15.52 -0.30
N TYR A 189 16.23 -15.63 0.92
CA TYR A 189 15.62 -16.36 1.99
C TYR A 189 15.52 -15.45 3.21
N SER A 190 14.34 -15.39 3.83
CA SER A 190 14.21 -14.86 5.18
C SER A 190 14.04 -15.99 6.18
N LEU A 191 14.83 -15.99 7.24
CA LEU A 191 14.72 -16.94 8.35
C LEU A 191 14.14 -16.22 9.57
N PHE A 192 13.02 -16.72 10.08
CA PHE A 192 12.45 -16.29 11.35
C PHE A 192 12.78 -17.33 12.42
N MET A 193 13.60 -16.95 13.39
CA MET A 193 14.04 -17.74 14.55
C MET A 193 13.96 -16.82 15.78
N HIS A 194 13.87 -17.19 17.03
CA HIS A 194 13.30 -18.40 17.60
C HIS A 194 11.79 -18.20 17.68
N MET A 195 10.99 -18.99 16.97
CA MET A 195 9.53 -18.83 16.96
C MET A 195 8.87 -19.51 18.17
N LEU A 196 7.68 -19.08 18.56
CA LEU A 196 6.93 -19.66 19.67
C LEU A 196 6.59 -21.16 19.44
N PRO A 197 6.70 -22.06 20.44
CA PRO A 197 6.30 -23.47 20.31
C PRO A 197 4.78 -23.70 20.26
N TRP A 198 4.35 -24.84 19.72
CA TRP A 198 2.95 -25.20 19.47
C TRP A 198 2.06 -25.16 20.73
N LYS A 199 2.48 -25.73 21.87
CA LYS A 199 1.64 -25.73 23.08
C LYS A 199 1.30 -24.32 23.57
N MET A 200 2.16 -23.33 23.32
CA MET A 200 1.89 -21.95 23.72
C MET A 200 0.78 -21.32 22.86
N TYR A 201 0.72 -21.63 21.55
CA TYR A 201 -0.41 -21.21 20.71
C TYR A 201 -1.74 -21.75 21.23
N GLN A 202 -1.75 -23.01 21.70
CA GLN A 202 -2.96 -23.66 22.22
C GLN A 202 -3.41 -23.05 23.56
N GLN A 203 -2.47 -22.75 24.46
CA GLN A 203 -2.77 -22.21 25.79
C GLN A 203 -3.31 -20.77 25.72
N GLU A 204 -2.77 -19.97 24.82
CA GLU A 204 -3.04 -18.53 24.73
C GLU A 204 -4.14 -18.18 23.71
N GLY A 205 -4.69 -19.16 22.98
CA GLY A 205 -5.71 -18.92 21.96
C GLY A 205 -5.23 -18.02 20.82
N LEU A 206 -3.93 -18.05 20.51
CA LEU A 206 -3.29 -17.17 19.55
C LEU A 206 -3.69 -17.50 18.11
N LYS A 207 -3.65 -16.48 17.24
CA LYS A 207 -3.92 -16.66 15.81
C LYS A 207 -2.82 -17.53 15.18
N LEU A 208 -3.24 -18.58 14.48
CA LEU A 208 -2.32 -19.45 13.77
C LEU A 208 -1.89 -18.82 12.43
N PRO A 209 -0.59 -18.90 12.04
CA PRO A 209 -0.13 -18.59 10.69
C PRO A 209 -0.86 -19.41 9.62
N ALA A 210 -1.21 -18.77 8.50
CA ALA A 210 -2.03 -19.37 7.45
C ALA A 210 -1.39 -20.59 6.77
N PHE A 211 -0.06 -20.72 6.86
CA PHE A 211 0.71 -21.82 6.25
C PHE A 211 0.90 -23.04 7.17
N TRP A 212 0.36 -23.02 8.39
CA TRP A 212 0.39 -24.19 9.27
C TRP A 212 -0.79 -25.14 9.02
N GLY A 213 -0.45 -26.42 8.84
CA GLY A 213 -1.38 -27.52 8.58
C GLY A 213 -1.91 -27.54 7.14
N LYS A 214 -2.78 -28.51 6.83
CA LYS A 214 -3.49 -28.51 5.54
C LYS A 214 -4.41 -27.30 5.52
N SER A 215 -4.35 -26.51 4.44
CA SER A 215 -5.25 -25.39 4.22
C SER A 215 -6.69 -25.90 4.17
N GLN A 216 -7.39 -25.74 5.29
CA GLN A 216 -8.84 -25.86 5.32
C GLN A 216 -9.43 -24.49 5.00
N TYR A 217 -10.58 -24.51 4.38
CA TYR A 217 -11.29 -23.31 3.96
C TYR A 217 -12.64 -23.29 4.64
N GLN A 218 -13.05 -22.11 5.06
CA GLN A 218 -14.37 -21.87 5.63
C GLN A 218 -14.98 -20.65 4.96
N ILE A 219 -16.30 -20.57 4.91
CA ILE A 219 -17.01 -19.39 4.38
C ILE A 219 -16.71 -18.20 5.28
N LYS A 220 -16.23 -17.09 4.67
CA LYS A 220 -15.94 -15.86 5.41
C LYS A 220 -17.15 -15.42 6.21
N ALA A 221 -16.92 -14.90 7.41
CA ALA A 221 -17.98 -14.46 8.32
C ALA A 221 -18.97 -13.46 7.67
N ASP A 222 -18.48 -12.61 6.77
CA ASP A 222 -19.21 -11.56 6.04
C ASP A 222 -19.87 -12.00 4.72
N LYS A 223 -19.59 -13.22 4.21
CA LYS A 223 -20.04 -13.70 2.88
C LYS A 223 -21.06 -14.85 2.92
N LYS A 224 -21.94 -14.89 3.93
CA LYS A 224 -23.02 -15.88 4.05
C LYS A 224 -24.30 -15.39 3.38
N ASN A 225 -24.46 -15.58 2.07
CA ASN A 225 -25.57 -14.94 1.33
C ASN A 225 -26.45 -15.87 0.48
N ASP A 226 -26.01 -17.09 0.16
CA ASP A 226 -26.85 -17.98 -0.64
C ASP A 226 -27.91 -18.66 0.25
N ALA A 227 -29.18 -18.36 -0.04
CA ALA A 227 -30.31 -18.98 0.64
C ALA A 227 -30.49 -20.44 0.18
N LEU A 228 -30.87 -21.32 1.11
CA LEU A 228 -31.34 -22.65 0.76
C LEU A 228 -32.65 -22.54 -0.06
N ILE A 229 -32.54 -22.84 -1.36
CA ILE A 229 -33.64 -22.82 -2.32
C ILE A 229 -33.90 -24.22 -2.88
N GLY A 230 -35.14 -24.48 -3.24
CA GLY A 230 -35.59 -25.79 -3.68
C GLY A 230 -36.98 -25.77 -4.28
N ILE A 231 -37.71 -26.86 -4.11
CA ILE A 231 -39.13 -26.95 -4.50
C ILE A 231 -40.01 -27.09 -3.27
N ARG A 232 -41.08 -26.30 -3.19
CA ARG A 232 -42.08 -26.43 -2.12
C ARG A 232 -42.93 -27.66 -2.32
N MET A 233 -42.99 -28.49 -1.28
CA MET A 233 -43.94 -29.57 -1.17
C MET A 233 -45.14 -29.10 -0.34
N ARG A 234 -46.35 -29.31 -0.87
CA ARG A 234 -47.58 -28.78 -0.28
C ARG A 234 -48.57 -29.90 0.06
N PRO A 235 -49.34 -29.76 1.14
CA PRO A 235 -50.39 -30.71 1.47
C PRO A 235 -51.66 -30.42 0.65
N LEU A 236 -52.62 -31.34 0.69
CA LEU A 236 -53.99 -31.08 0.23
C LEU A 236 -54.72 -30.09 1.16
N LYS A 237 -55.77 -29.43 0.64
CA LYS A 237 -56.70 -28.67 1.48
C LYS A 237 -57.45 -29.63 2.41
N ALA A 238 -57.61 -29.24 3.68
CA ALA A 238 -58.35 -30.05 4.65
C ALA A 238 -59.76 -30.42 4.12
N GLY A 239 -60.07 -31.71 4.10
CA GLY A 239 -61.35 -32.25 3.62
C GLY A 239 -61.52 -32.33 2.10
N VAL A 240 -60.48 -32.03 1.30
CA VAL A 240 -60.53 -32.07 -0.17
C VAL A 240 -59.46 -33.02 -0.73
N THR A 241 -59.87 -34.00 -1.54
CA THR A 241 -58.96 -35.04 -2.09
C THR A 241 -58.28 -34.67 -3.41
N LYS A 242 -58.57 -33.47 -3.96
CA LYS A 242 -58.19 -33.13 -5.34
C LYS A 242 -57.47 -31.80 -5.52
N ASP A 243 -57.28 -31.00 -4.47
CA ASP A 243 -56.72 -29.64 -4.58
C ASP A 243 -55.73 -29.33 -3.44
N ILE A 244 -54.63 -28.65 -3.77
CA ILE A 244 -53.53 -28.31 -2.86
C ILE A 244 -53.85 -27.09 -1.97
N ASN A 245 -53.28 -27.07 -0.78
CA ASN A 245 -53.29 -25.90 0.09
C ASN A 245 -52.15 -24.93 -0.31
N ASN A 246 -52.46 -23.95 -1.15
CA ASN A 246 -51.49 -22.93 -1.58
C ASN A 246 -50.92 -22.06 -0.43
N LYS A 247 -51.55 -22.07 0.75
CA LYS A 247 -51.12 -21.29 1.92
C LYS A 247 -50.23 -22.08 2.88
N SER A 248 -50.06 -23.38 2.67
CA SER A 248 -49.26 -24.26 3.53
C SER A 248 -48.14 -24.90 2.71
N VAL A 249 -46.96 -24.96 3.31
CA VAL A 249 -45.77 -25.66 2.80
C VAL A 249 -45.41 -26.69 3.86
N LEU A 250 -45.33 -27.96 3.48
CA LEU A 250 -44.86 -29.03 4.37
C LEU A 250 -43.35 -28.92 4.59
N CYS A 251 -42.63 -28.79 3.48
CA CYS A 251 -41.18 -28.63 3.45
C CYS A 251 -40.74 -28.04 2.11
N VAL A 252 -39.48 -27.62 2.04
CA VAL A 252 -38.76 -27.35 0.80
C VAL A 252 -37.78 -28.50 0.57
N ILE A 253 -37.91 -29.20 -0.55
CA ILE A 253 -36.96 -30.21 -0.98
C ILE A 253 -35.80 -29.48 -1.65
N ALA A 254 -34.59 -29.63 -1.11
CA ALA A 254 -33.42 -28.84 -1.52
C ALA A 254 -33.00 -29.13 -2.97
N ARG A 255 -32.45 -28.13 -3.68
CA ARG A 255 -31.79 -28.35 -4.99
C ARG A 255 -30.68 -29.40 -4.88
N GLY A 256 -30.52 -30.19 -5.93
CA GLY A 256 -29.62 -31.35 -5.91
C GLY A 256 -30.30 -32.65 -5.51
N SER A 257 -31.54 -32.60 -4.98
CA SER A 257 -32.30 -33.79 -4.62
C SER A 257 -32.90 -34.48 -5.84
N ILE A 258 -33.05 -35.81 -5.75
CA ILE A 258 -33.83 -36.63 -6.68
C ILE A 258 -35.04 -37.16 -5.94
N ILE A 259 -36.22 -36.96 -6.50
CA ILE A 259 -37.49 -37.39 -5.93
C ILE A 259 -38.22 -38.33 -6.88
N ARG A 260 -38.92 -39.31 -6.30
CA ARG A 260 -39.87 -40.15 -7.01
C ARG A 260 -41.26 -39.55 -6.88
N VAL A 261 -41.93 -39.34 -8.01
CA VAL A 261 -43.28 -38.78 -8.03
C VAL A 261 -44.27 -39.76 -8.67
N GLY A 262 -45.41 -39.94 -8.01
CA GLY A 262 -46.49 -40.81 -8.44
C GLY A 262 -47.56 -40.05 -9.24
N ASP A 263 -48.82 -40.34 -8.94
CA ASP A 263 -49.96 -39.82 -9.69
C ASP A 263 -50.10 -38.29 -9.62
N ALA A 264 -50.60 -37.74 -10.73
CA ALA A 264 -50.96 -36.33 -10.83
C ALA A 264 -52.35 -36.07 -10.22
N LEU A 265 -52.54 -34.89 -9.62
CA LEU A 265 -53.86 -34.49 -9.13
C LEU A 265 -54.85 -34.30 -10.28
N THR A 266 -56.04 -34.91 -10.14
CA THR A 266 -57.10 -34.87 -11.17
C THR A 266 -57.55 -33.46 -11.57
N THR A 267 -57.54 -32.49 -10.65
CA THR A 267 -57.90 -31.08 -10.98
C THR A 267 -56.71 -30.20 -11.30
N LYS A 268 -55.48 -30.65 -11.01
CA LYS A 268 -54.23 -29.91 -11.17
C LYS A 268 -53.12 -30.86 -11.67
N PRO A 269 -53.13 -31.25 -12.95
CA PRO A 269 -52.26 -32.31 -13.48
C PRO A 269 -50.75 -31.98 -13.43
N LYS A 270 -50.39 -30.72 -13.19
CA LYS A 270 -49.00 -30.26 -12.99
C LYS A 270 -48.49 -30.46 -11.56
N TYR A 271 -49.35 -30.90 -10.63
CA TYR A 271 -48.95 -31.27 -9.28
C TYR A 271 -49.00 -32.79 -9.14
N LYS A 272 -47.86 -33.39 -8.81
CA LYS A 272 -47.73 -34.83 -8.59
C LYS A 272 -47.41 -35.12 -7.13
N LYS A 273 -47.90 -36.26 -6.65
CA LYS A 273 -47.60 -36.77 -5.31
C LYS A 273 -46.13 -37.15 -5.22
N VAL A 274 -45.43 -36.70 -4.19
CA VAL A 274 -44.09 -37.19 -3.86
C VAL A 274 -44.26 -38.52 -3.13
N GLU A 275 -43.68 -39.57 -3.68
CA GLU A 275 -43.69 -40.91 -3.06
C GLU A 275 -42.46 -41.11 -2.19
N GLU A 276 -41.31 -40.61 -2.64
CA GLU A 276 -40.03 -40.83 -1.99
C GLU A 276 -39.04 -39.70 -2.34
N ILE A 277 -38.20 -39.30 -1.38
CA ILE A 277 -36.99 -38.52 -1.65
C ILE A 277 -35.84 -39.52 -1.78
N VAL A 278 -35.60 -39.97 -3.02
CA VAL A 278 -34.62 -41.03 -3.36
C VAL A 278 -33.19 -40.64 -2.97
N SER A 279 -32.86 -39.37 -3.15
CA SER A 279 -31.60 -38.80 -2.66
C SER A 279 -31.76 -37.31 -2.40
N GLY A 280 -31.05 -36.78 -1.40
CA GLY A 280 -31.17 -35.40 -0.97
C GLY A 280 -31.97 -35.26 0.32
N ALA A 281 -32.49 -34.07 0.59
CA ALA A 281 -33.16 -33.76 1.85
C ALA A 281 -34.30 -32.74 1.69
N ALA A 282 -35.30 -32.88 2.54
CA ALA A 282 -36.38 -31.92 2.74
C ALA A 282 -36.17 -31.15 4.05
N TYR A 283 -36.55 -29.88 4.05
CA TYR A 283 -36.47 -29.00 5.23
C TYR A 283 -37.81 -28.33 5.49
N PRO A 284 -38.39 -28.46 6.71
CA PRO A 284 -38.04 -29.47 7.71
C PRO A 284 -38.11 -30.90 7.14
N ALA A 285 -37.49 -31.86 7.82
CA ALA A 285 -37.49 -33.26 7.37
C ALA A 285 -38.93 -33.76 7.18
N TRP A 286 -39.22 -34.29 6.01
CA TRP A 286 -40.53 -34.87 5.72
C TRP A 286 -40.54 -36.32 6.21
N ASP A 287 -41.42 -36.60 7.17
CA ASP A 287 -41.56 -37.92 7.80
C ASP A 287 -42.52 -38.87 7.05
N GLY A 288 -43.07 -38.43 5.91
CA GLY A 288 -44.01 -39.21 5.11
C GLY A 288 -45.42 -39.31 5.67
N THR A 289 -45.71 -38.72 6.84
CA THR A 289 -47.02 -38.88 7.51
C THR A 289 -48.14 -38.10 6.82
N THR A 290 -47.80 -36.95 6.21
CA THR A 290 -48.72 -36.12 5.44
C THR A 290 -48.37 -36.18 3.96
N GLU A 291 -49.37 -36.47 3.10
CA GLU A 291 -49.17 -36.48 1.65
C GLU A 291 -48.68 -35.13 1.14
N GLY A 292 -47.57 -35.15 0.41
CA GLY A 292 -46.96 -33.96 -0.18
C GLY A 292 -47.03 -33.97 -1.70
N TYR A 293 -47.32 -32.81 -2.28
CA TYR A 293 -47.42 -32.60 -3.74
C TYR A 293 -46.46 -31.49 -4.18
N VAL A 294 -45.77 -31.72 -5.30
CA VAL A 294 -44.80 -30.78 -5.90
C VAL A 294 -45.22 -30.36 -7.29
N PHE A 295 -44.82 -29.16 -7.72
CA PHE A 295 -45.15 -28.62 -9.04
C PHE A 295 -44.11 -29.07 -10.08
N THR A 296 -44.49 -29.99 -10.98
CA THR A 296 -43.53 -30.66 -11.87
C THR A 296 -42.89 -29.77 -12.92
N ASN A 297 -43.47 -28.61 -13.23
CA ASN A 297 -42.89 -27.65 -14.17
C ASN A 297 -41.58 -27.03 -13.66
N ASP A 298 -41.39 -27.01 -12.34
CA ASP A 298 -40.19 -26.48 -11.70
C ASP A 298 -39.14 -27.56 -11.44
N LEU A 299 -39.38 -28.77 -11.94
CA LEU A 299 -38.47 -29.91 -11.87
C LEU A 299 -37.87 -30.23 -13.25
N GLU A 300 -36.84 -31.05 -13.24
CA GLU A 300 -36.18 -31.57 -14.45
C GLU A 300 -36.34 -33.09 -14.47
N ALA A 301 -36.83 -33.66 -15.57
CA ALA A 301 -36.99 -35.11 -15.68
C ALA A 301 -35.60 -35.78 -15.73
N VAL A 302 -35.43 -36.89 -15.00
CA VAL A 302 -34.19 -37.68 -15.06
C VAL A 302 -34.21 -38.50 -16.37
N PRO A 303 -33.21 -38.36 -17.26
CA PRO A 303 -33.21 -39.08 -18.54
C PRO A 303 -33.26 -40.59 -18.34
N GLY A 304 -34.17 -41.27 -19.05
CA GLY A 304 -34.35 -42.72 -18.98
C GLY A 304 -35.24 -43.23 -17.85
N GLU A 305 -35.67 -42.36 -16.94
CA GLU A 305 -36.49 -42.72 -15.78
C GLU A 305 -37.86 -42.01 -15.86
N THR A 306 -38.96 -42.76 -15.72
CA THR A 306 -40.31 -42.21 -15.94
C THR A 306 -40.94 -41.53 -14.72
N ASP A 307 -40.46 -41.86 -13.53
CA ASP A 307 -40.99 -41.42 -12.23
C ASP A 307 -39.97 -40.67 -11.37
N LEU A 308 -38.71 -40.56 -11.80
CA LEU A 308 -37.66 -39.80 -11.12
C LEU A 308 -37.49 -38.39 -11.68
N TRP A 309 -37.44 -37.42 -10.77
CA TRP A 309 -37.29 -36.00 -11.09
C TRP A 309 -36.18 -35.37 -10.25
N PHE A 310 -35.39 -34.53 -10.90
CA PHE A 310 -34.30 -33.77 -10.31
C PHE A 310 -34.78 -32.37 -9.91
N VAL A 311 -34.49 -31.97 -8.66
CA VAL A 311 -34.76 -30.63 -8.13
C VAL A 311 -33.63 -29.70 -8.58
N GLY A 312 -33.82 -29.08 -9.74
CA GLY A 312 -32.77 -28.31 -10.43
C GLY A 312 -32.94 -26.79 -10.38
N VAL A 313 -32.35 -26.11 -11.36
CA VAL A 313 -32.24 -24.65 -11.37
C VAL A 313 -33.60 -23.95 -11.56
N LYS A 314 -34.60 -24.69 -12.02
CA LYS A 314 -35.99 -24.24 -12.13
C LYS A 314 -36.69 -24.11 -10.77
N SER A 315 -36.32 -24.91 -9.78
CA SER A 315 -36.91 -24.90 -8.44
C SER A 315 -36.37 -23.72 -7.63
N LYS A 316 -37.08 -22.59 -7.58
CA LYS A 316 -36.59 -21.32 -6.99
C LYS A 316 -37.23 -20.98 -5.65
N ASP A 317 -37.90 -21.94 -5.02
CA ASP A 317 -38.69 -21.66 -3.84
C ASP A 317 -37.81 -21.52 -2.59
N PRO A 318 -37.91 -20.42 -1.82
CA PRO A 318 -37.28 -20.29 -0.52
C PRO A 318 -38.11 -20.97 0.58
N HIS A 319 -37.45 -21.36 1.67
CA HIS A 319 -38.06 -21.88 2.90
C HIS A 319 -38.87 -20.81 3.65
N GLU A 320 -40.05 -21.14 4.20
CA GLU A 320 -40.98 -20.15 4.80
C GLU A 320 -40.92 -20.02 6.34
N GLU A 321 -40.33 -20.96 7.10
CA GLU A 321 -40.23 -20.79 8.58
C GLU A 321 -39.10 -19.85 9.04
N THR A 322 -39.41 -19.07 10.08
CA THR A 322 -38.57 -18.06 10.76
C THR A 322 -37.25 -18.59 11.35
N VAL A 323 -37.11 -19.90 11.59
CA VAL A 323 -35.89 -20.50 12.18
C VAL A 323 -34.86 -20.92 11.12
N LEU A 324 -35.29 -21.17 9.87
CA LEU A 324 -34.41 -21.59 8.76
C LEU A 324 -34.15 -20.47 7.74
N LYS A 325 -34.71 -19.26 7.93
CA LYS A 325 -34.29 -18.02 7.24
C LYS A 325 -32.79 -17.71 7.38
N THR A 326 -32.08 -18.39 8.27
CA THR A 326 -30.69 -18.14 8.66
C THR A 326 -29.68 -19.16 8.14
N VAL A 327 -30.07 -20.27 7.49
CA VAL A 327 -29.10 -21.17 6.84
C VAL A 327 -28.66 -20.55 5.51
N LYS A 328 -27.74 -19.60 5.65
CA LYS A 328 -26.98 -18.98 4.57
C LYS A 328 -25.75 -19.82 4.35
N GLY A 329 -25.33 -20.05 3.11
CA GLY A 329 -24.12 -20.83 2.82
C GLY A 329 -23.46 -20.37 1.52
N GLN A 330 -22.65 -21.24 0.93
CA GLN A 330 -22.05 -20.99 -0.38
C GLN A 330 -22.42 -22.11 -1.35
N ASN A 331 -22.92 -21.75 -2.53
CA ASN A 331 -23.29 -22.74 -3.56
C ASN A 331 -22.06 -23.52 -4.07
N ILE A 332 -22.16 -24.85 -4.04
CA ILE A 332 -21.25 -25.79 -4.72
C ILE A 332 -21.80 -26.07 -6.10
N ARG A 333 -20.99 -25.80 -7.14
CA ARG A 333 -21.41 -25.89 -8.55
C ARG A 333 -20.76 -27.06 -9.27
N GLU A 334 -21.44 -27.60 -10.26
CA GLU A 334 -20.98 -28.77 -11.04
C GLU A 334 -19.66 -28.53 -11.77
N THR A 335 -19.43 -27.30 -12.26
CA THR A 335 -18.20 -26.90 -12.95
C THR A 335 -17.67 -25.57 -12.40
N ALA A 336 -16.49 -25.14 -12.85
CA ALA A 336 -15.92 -23.84 -12.49
C ALA A 336 -16.76 -22.65 -12.99
N ASP A 337 -17.67 -22.83 -13.96
CA ASP A 337 -18.56 -21.79 -14.49
C ASP A 337 -19.58 -21.31 -13.44
N ALA A 338 -19.73 -19.99 -13.30
CA ALA A 338 -20.66 -19.36 -12.35
C ALA A 338 -22.13 -19.61 -12.64
N THR A 339 -22.45 -20.01 -13.87
CA THR A 339 -23.81 -20.29 -14.30
C THR A 339 -24.15 -21.78 -14.23
N SER A 340 -23.17 -22.64 -13.94
CA SER A 340 -23.38 -24.09 -13.91
C SER A 340 -24.27 -24.55 -12.76
N LYS A 341 -24.79 -25.77 -12.92
CA LYS A 341 -25.74 -26.43 -12.02
C LYS A 341 -25.25 -26.41 -10.57
N ILE A 342 -26.15 -26.08 -9.64
CA ILE A 342 -25.87 -26.14 -8.20
C ILE A 342 -26.09 -27.58 -7.74
N LEU A 343 -25.07 -28.16 -7.13
CA LEU A 343 -25.10 -29.53 -6.59
C LEU A 343 -25.48 -29.56 -5.12
N ALA A 344 -24.95 -28.63 -4.32
CA ALA A 344 -25.22 -28.50 -2.89
C ALA A 344 -24.87 -27.08 -2.39
N VAL A 345 -25.14 -26.82 -1.12
CA VAL A 345 -24.73 -25.61 -0.39
C VAL A 345 -23.79 -26.01 0.75
N LEU A 346 -22.60 -25.40 0.82
CA LEU A 346 -21.68 -25.51 1.95
C LEU A 346 -22.20 -24.67 3.12
N LEU A 347 -22.25 -25.25 4.32
CA LEU A 347 -22.70 -24.55 5.53
C LEU A 347 -21.58 -23.66 6.13
N PRO A 348 -21.91 -22.53 6.77
CA PRO A 348 -20.91 -21.50 7.14
C PRO A 348 -19.86 -21.86 8.18
N ASP A 349 -20.20 -22.77 9.09
CA ASP A 349 -19.35 -23.22 10.18
C ASP A 349 -18.46 -24.41 9.78
N LYS A 350 -18.66 -24.92 8.56
CA LYS A 350 -18.06 -26.16 8.08
C LYS A 350 -16.80 -25.89 7.28
N LYS A 351 -15.81 -26.76 7.47
CA LYS A 351 -14.51 -26.67 6.81
C LYS A 351 -14.43 -27.60 5.62
N VAL A 352 -13.73 -27.15 4.59
CA VAL A 352 -13.47 -27.94 3.38
C VAL A 352 -12.00 -27.92 3.00
N THR A 353 -11.57 -28.90 2.24
CA THR A 353 -10.27 -28.86 1.54
C THR A 353 -10.51 -28.71 0.06
N LEU A 354 -9.68 -27.89 -0.59
CA LEU A 354 -9.80 -27.55 -2.00
C LEU A 354 -8.66 -28.18 -2.80
N GLY A 355 -8.94 -28.50 -4.07
CA GLY A 355 -8.01 -29.04 -5.04
C GLY A 355 -7.65 -28.00 -6.11
N GLU A 356 -7.63 -28.45 -7.36
CA GLU A 356 -7.33 -27.62 -8.53
C GLU A 356 -8.21 -26.36 -8.62
N ALA A 357 -7.61 -25.27 -9.11
CA ALA A 357 -8.28 -23.98 -9.27
C ALA A 357 -8.44 -23.60 -10.74
N THR A 358 -9.60 -23.05 -11.10
CA THR A 358 -9.90 -22.47 -12.41
C THR A 358 -10.56 -21.11 -12.22
N GLY A 359 -9.86 -20.03 -12.56
CA GLY A 359 -10.33 -18.66 -12.30
C GLY A 359 -10.47 -18.39 -10.80
N SER A 360 -11.63 -17.86 -10.38
CA SER A 360 -11.96 -17.57 -8.97
C SER A 360 -12.62 -18.73 -8.24
N ARG A 361 -12.52 -19.96 -8.77
CA ARG A 361 -13.09 -21.16 -8.15
C ARG A 361 -12.10 -22.29 -8.01
N SER A 362 -12.30 -23.10 -6.97
CA SER A 362 -11.54 -24.33 -6.75
C SER A 362 -12.45 -25.54 -6.58
N LYS A 363 -11.97 -26.69 -7.04
CA LYS A 363 -12.66 -27.96 -6.93
C LYS A 363 -12.66 -28.45 -5.48
N LEU A 364 -13.76 -29.03 -5.04
CA LEU A 364 -13.88 -29.62 -3.72
C LEU A 364 -13.06 -30.92 -3.64
N LYS A 365 -12.17 -31.03 -2.66
CA LYS A 365 -11.33 -32.22 -2.44
C LYS A 365 -11.76 -33.03 -1.21
N GLY A 366 -12.29 -32.36 -0.18
CA GLY A 366 -12.69 -33.00 1.07
C GLY A 366 -13.65 -32.14 1.87
N LEU A 367 -14.54 -32.79 2.62
CA LEU A 367 -15.45 -32.19 3.59
C LEU A 367 -15.01 -32.57 5.00
N GLU A 368 -15.21 -31.67 5.97
CA GLU A 368 -15.03 -31.96 7.39
C GLU A 368 -15.90 -33.15 7.84
N SER A 369 -17.12 -33.25 7.30
CA SER A 369 -18.09 -34.27 7.64
C SER A 369 -19.20 -34.38 6.57
N ALA A 370 -19.95 -35.47 6.54
CA ALA A 370 -21.03 -35.66 5.55
C ALA A 370 -22.14 -34.60 5.65
N ASP A 371 -22.40 -34.06 6.85
CA ASP A 371 -23.33 -32.96 7.10
C ASP A 371 -22.76 -31.57 6.80
N SER A 372 -21.55 -31.48 6.22
CA SER A 372 -20.96 -30.20 5.83
C SER A 372 -21.70 -29.50 4.69
N THR A 373 -22.49 -30.26 3.92
CA THR A 373 -23.19 -29.77 2.73
C THR A 373 -24.66 -30.16 2.73
N VAL A 374 -25.47 -29.35 2.03
CA VAL A 374 -26.91 -29.58 1.88
C VAL A 374 -27.31 -29.56 0.39
N PRO A 375 -27.80 -30.67 -0.18
CA PRO A 375 -27.80 -32.01 0.40
C PRO A 375 -26.37 -32.55 0.60
N PRO A 376 -26.17 -33.58 1.46
CA PRO A 376 -24.88 -34.25 1.60
C PRO A 376 -24.33 -34.75 0.27
N LEU A 377 -23.15 -34.27 -0.12
CA LEU A 377 -22.47 -34.77 -1.31
C LEU A 377 -21.90 -36.17 -1.07
N LYS A 378 -22.05 -37.04 -2.06
CA LYS A 378 -21.45 -38.38 -2.08
C LYS A 378 -20.20 -38.37 -2.94
N ALA A 379 -19.14 -39.02 -2.45
CA ALA A 379 -17.98 -39.32 -3.26
C ALA A 379 -18.30 -40.41 -4.31
N ASP A 380 -17.60 -40.40 -5.43
CA ASP A 380 -17.60 -41.49 -6.41
C ASP A 380 -16.90 -42.75 -5.87
N ALA A 381 -16.85 -43.82 -6.66
CA ALA A 381 -16.25 -45.11 -6.26
C ALA A 381 -14.74 -44.98 -5.95
N GLU A 382 -14.09 -43.97 -6.52
CA GLU A 382 -12.68 -43.62 -6.34
C GLU A 382 -12.45 -42.64 -5.17
N GLY A 383 -13.52 -42.19 -4.50
CA GLY A 383 -13.44 -41.31 -3.33
C GLY A 383 -13.43 -39.81 -3.65
N ASN A 384 -13.66 -39.40 -4.90
CA ASN A 384 -13.66 -37.99 -5.29
C ASN A 384 -15.02 -37.34 -5.03
N LEU A 385 -15.00 -36.13 -4.45
CA LEU A 385 -16.19 -35.32 -4.27
C LEU A 385 -16.49 -34.47 -5.52
N PRO A 386 -17.76 -34.36 -5.94
CA PRO A 386 -18.13 -33.48 -7.04
C PRO A 386 -18.23 -32.02 -6.58
N GLY A 387 -17.90 -31.11 -7.49
CA GLY A 387 -18.28 -29.69 -7.40
C GLY A 387 -17.17 -28.68 -7.10
N TRP A 388 -17.52 -27.41 -7.26
CA TRP A 388 -16.62 -26.25 -7.26
C TRP A 388 -17.16 -25.12 -6.37
N LEU A 389 -16.27 -24.47 -5.62
CA LEU A 389 -16.57 -23.36 -4.71
C LEU A 389 -15.87 -22.08 -5.18
N SER A 390 -16.43 -20.93 -4.84
CA SER A 390 -15.83 -19.60 -5.01
C SER A 390 -14.77 -19.36 -3.95
N THR A 391 -13.50 -19.24 -4.36
CA THR A 391 -12.41 -18.97 -3.41
C THR A 391 -12.45 -17.55 -2.86
N ALA A 392 -13.10 -16.62 -3.56
CA ALA A 392 -13.27 -15.24 -3.10
C ALA A 392 -14.10 -15.12 -1.80
N ASP A 393 -14.98 -16.09 -1.57
CA ASP A 393 -15.91 -16.13 -0.44
C ASP A 393 -15.43 -17.02 0.71
N LEU A 394 -14.21 -17.57 0.58
CA LEU A 394 -13.59 -18.45 1.58
C LEU A 394 -12.40 -17.76 2.24
N GLU A 395 -12.19 -18.05 3.52
CA GLU A 395 -10.95 -17.76 4.24
C GLU A 395 -10.21 -19.06 4.54
N VAL A 396 -8.88 -18.97 4.56
CA VAL A 396 -8.04 -20.07 5.02
C VAL A 396 -8.15 -20.14 6.54
N VAL A 397 -8.57 -21.29 7.03
CA VAL A 397 -8.53 -21.62 8.45
C VAL A 397 -7.30 -22.50 8.65
N ALA A 398 -6.27 -21.92 9.27
CA ALA A 398 -5.09 -22.66 9.65
C ALA A 398 -5.46 -23.80 10.60
N THR A 399 -4.81 -24.95 10.41
CA THR A 399 -5.02 -26.14 11.23
C THR A 399 -3.77 -26.48 12.02
N VAL A 400 -3.84 -27.56 12.79
CA VAL A 400 -2.71 -28.10 13.56
C VAL A 400 -1.54 -28.38 12.60
N PRO A 401 -0.28 -28.03 12.96
CA PRO A 401 0.89 -28.41 12.17
C PRO A 401 0.90 -29.91 11.87
N GLU A 402 1.28 -30.29 10.65
CA GLU A 402 1.22 -31.71 10.24
C GLU A 402 2.18 -32.59 11.04
N LYS A 403 3.36 -32.05 11.41
CA LYS A 403 4.36 -32.69 12.26
C LYS A 403 4.96 -31.67 13.22
N LEU A 404 5.33 -32.14 14.41
CA LEU A 404 5.99 -31.36 15.46
C LEU A 404 7.41 -31.87 15.68
N ASP A 405 8.29 -31.02 16.19
CA ASP A 405 9.67 -31.36 16.62
C ASP A 405 10.61 -31.85 15.50
N GLN A 406 10.23 -31.66 14.24
CA GLN A 406 11.04 -32.02 13.09
C GLN A 406 11.05 -30.92 12.02
N ILE A 407 12.16 -30.86 11.28
CA ILE A 407 12.28 -30.01 10.10
C ILE A 407 11.40 -30.59 8.99
N GLN A 408 10.60 -29.72 8.38
CA GLN A 408 9.68 -30.05 7.30
C GLN A 408 10.02 -29.19 6.10
N ILE A 409 10.53 -29.82 5.04
CA ILE A 409 10.60 -29.21 3.72
C ILE A 409 9.24 -29.40 3.07
N LEU A 410 8.61 -28.30 2.68
CA LEU A 410 7.26 -28.34 2.13
C LEU A 410 7.33 -28.80 0.66
N GLU A 411 6.82 -30.00 0.37
CA GLU A 411 6.78 -30.56 -0.99
C GLU A 411 6.05 -29.63 -1.97
N SER A 412 5.05 -28.91 -1.46
CA SER A 412 4.39 -27.79 -2.15
C SER A 412 4.58 -26.52 -1.31
N PRO A 413 5.50 -25.62 -1.70
CA PRO A 413 5.71 -24.36 -1.00
C PRO A 413 4.40 -23.57 -0.85
N VAL A 414 4.20 -22.95 0.31
CA VAL A 414 2.96 -22.24 0.62
C VAL A 414 3.14 -20.75 0.35
N PRO A 415 2.37 -20.14 -0.56
CA PRO A 415 2.48 -18.71 -0.84
C PRO A 415 2.20 -17.86 0.41
N ILE A 416 3.01 -16.84 0.63
CA ILE A 416 2.85 -15.87 1.71
C ILE A 416 3.14 -14.45 1.20
N LYS A 417 2.28 -13.49 1.54
CA LYS A 417 2.40 -12.09 1.11
C LYS A 417 3.23 -11.27 2.08
N ALA A 418 3.84 -10.19 1.58
CA ALA A 418 4.42 -9.18 2.46
C ALA A 418 3.35 -8.67 3.43
N GLY A 419 3.67 -8.60 4.72
CA GLY A 419 2.74 -8.18 5.77
C GLY A 419 1.75 -9.26 6.20
N GLU A 420 1.84 -10.49 5.68
CA GLU A 420 1.13 -11.64 6.25
C GLU A 420 1.88 -12.22 7.45
N MET A 421 1.12 -12.81 8.36
CA MET A 421 1.62 -13.29 9.65
C MET A 421 2.48 -14.53 9.51
N VAL A 422 3.67 -14.49 10.10
CA VAL A 422 4.61 -15.61 10.19
C VAL A 422 4.46 -16.37 11.50
N GLY A 423 4.25 -15.66 12.63
CA GLY A 423 4.05 -16.27 13.93
C GLY A 423 4.26 -15.28 15.08
N TYR A 424 4.76 -15.78 16.21
CA TYR A 424 5.08 -15.00 17.41
C TYR A 424 6.51 -15.30 17.87
N PRO A 425 7.18 -14.37 18.58
CA PRO A 425 8.50 -14.62 19.13
C PRO A 425 8.44 -15.70 20.21
N GLY A 426 9.43 -16.57 20.19
CA GLY A 426 9.74 -17.53 21.25
C GLY A 426 10.79 -16.95 22.19
N THR A 427 11.61 -17.83 22.76
CA THR A 427 12.73 -17.46 23.63
C THR A 427 13.91 -18.39 23.35
N ASP A 428 15.11 -17.92 23.64
CA ASP A 428 16.37 -18.64 23.49
C ASP A 428 16.98 -19.06 24.84
N ASN A 429 16.45 -18.56 25.98
CA ASN A 429 17.04 -18.70 27.31
C ASN A 429 16.01 -18.54 28.45
N LEU A 430 14.93 -19.34 28.44
CA LEU A 430 13.97 -19.42 29.55
C LEU A 430 14.55 -20.26 30.69
N LYS A 431 14.78 -19.64 31.85
CA LYS A 431 15.28 -20.32 33.05
C LYS A 431 14.11 -20.80 33.92
N VAL A 432 14.16 -22.06 34.32
CA VAL A 432 13.19 -22.66 35.24
C VAL A 432 13.87 -22.89 36.59
N GLU A 433 13.40 -22.18 37.62
CA GLU A 433 13.91 -22.29 38.99
C GLU A 433 12.84 -22.90 39.91
N ALA A 434 13.21 -23.93 40.68
CA ALA A 434 12.30 -24.56 41.62
C ALA A 434 11.77 -23.55 42.66
N GLY A 435 10.45 -23.38 42.68
CA GLY A 435 9.75 -22.50 43.63
C GLY A 435 9.59 -21.03 43.19
N TYR A 436 10.23 -20.60 42.10
CA TYR A 436 10.18 -19.19 41.63
C TYR A 436 9.49 -19.00 40.27
N GLY A 437 9.20 -20.09 39.54
CA GLY A 437 8.53 -20.03 38.23
C GLY A 437 9.53 -19.95 37.07
N CYS A 438 9.04 -19.65 35.86
CA CYS A 438 9.87 -19.51 34.66
C CYS A 438 10.15 -18.03 34.38
N HIS A 439 11.42 -17.67 34.17
CA HIS A 439 11.85 -16.32 33.80
C HIS A 439 12.56 -16.33 32.44
N GLY A 440 12.06 -15.55 31.48
CA GLY A 440 12.62 -15.45 30.13
C GLY A 440 12.01 -14.28 29.35
N TYR A 441 12.72 -13.83 28.33
CA TYR A 441 12.33 -12.71 27.47
C TYR A 441 12.03 -13.20 26.05
N PRO A 442 11.11 -12.54 25.32
CA PRO A 442 10.86 -12.87 23.92
C PRO A 442 12.08 -12.49 23.08
N ILE A 443 12.40 -13.30 22.08
CA ILE A 443 13.47 -13.04 21.13
C ILE A 443 13.07 -13.40 19.70
N LEU A 444 13.59 -12.64 18.75
CA LEU A 444 13.55 -12.88 17.31
C LEU A 444 14.95 -12.64 16.74
N HIS A 445 15.59 -13.69 16.27
CA HIS A 445 16.69 -13.67 15.30
C HIS A 445 16.13 -13.72 13.88
N LEU A 446 16.34 -12.65 13.12
CA LEU A 446 15.90 -12.53 11.73
C LEU A 446 17.11 -12.48 10.80
N GLU A 447 17.21 -13.41 9.86
CA GLU A 447 18.22 -13.36 8.79
C GLU A 447 17.60 -13.11 7.43
N PHE A 448 18.39 -12.49 6.55
CA PHE A 448 18.06 -12.31 5.14
C PHE A 448 19.28 -12.63 4.29
N PHE A 449 19.22 -13.69 3.49
CA PHE A 449 20.40 -14.18 2.76
C PHE A 449 20.06 -14.71 1.35
N SER A 450 21.09 -14.89 0.53
CA SER A 450 20.98 -15.37 -0.86
C SER A 450 22.13 -16.32 -1.21
N GLY A 451 21.93 -17.14 -2.24
CA GLY A 451 22.96 -18.02 -2.80
C GLY A 451 23.99 -17.25 -3.64
N ASP A 452 24.80 -17.97 -4.42
CA ASP A 452 26.00 -17.41 -5.07
C ASP A 452 25.75 -16.36 -6.16
N ASN A 453 24.53 -16.20 -6.67
CA ASN A 453 24.27 -15.35 -7.84
C ASN A 453 24.14 -13.85 -7.54
N VAL A 454 24.42 -13.41 -6.30
CA VAL A 454 24.35 -11.99 -5.89
C VAL A 454 25.24 -11.07 -6.73
N PRO A 455 26.56 -11.34 -6.92
CA PRO A 455 27.43 -10.42 -7.64
C PRO A 455 26.99 -10.23 -9.10
N GLU A 456 26.63 -11.33 -9.78
CA GLU A 456 26.17 -11.30 -11.17
C GLU A 456 24.85 -10.53 -11.31
N PHE A 457 23.90 -10.76 -10.41
CA PHE A 457 22.62 -10.04 -10.41
C PHE A 457 22.82 -8.55 -10.18
N MET A 458 23.66 -8.14 -9.22
CA MET A 458 23.92 -6.73 -8.93
C MET A 458 24.55 -6.00 -10.10
N VAL A 459 25.44 -6.65 -10.87
CA VAL A 459 25.99 -6.07 -12.12
C VAL A 459 24.86 -5.78 -13.12
N LYS A 460 24.05 -6.79 -13.45
CA LYS A 460 22.91 -6.64 -14.39
C LYS A 460 21.89 -5.60 -13.89
N SER A 461 21.66 -5.56 -12.59
CA SER A 461 20.78 -4.58 -11.93
C SER A 461 21.31 -3.15 -12.07
N ARG A 462 22.61 -2.93 -11.88
CA ARG A 462 23.25 -1.62 -12.04
C ARG A 462 23.25 -1.15 -13.50
N GLU A 463 23.47 -2.05 -14.45
CA GLU A 463 23.34 -1.76 -15.88
C GLU A 463 21.91 -1.37 -16.27
N PHE A 464 20.91 -2.07 -15.73
CA PHE A 464 19.51 -1.68 -15.89
C PHE A 464 19.24 -0.29 -15.31
N ALA A 465 19.70 -0.03 -14.07
CA ALA A 465 19.50 1.25 -13.40
C ALA A 465 20.14 2.44 -14.14
N GLY A 466 21.31 2.22 -14.76
CA GLY A 466 21.99 3.24 -15.57
C GLY A 466 21.22 3.66 -16.83
N ARG A 467 20.32 2.80 -17.32
CA ARG A 467 19.47 3.07 -18.49
C ARG A 467 18.13 3.71 -18.14
N LEU A 468 17.83 3.89 -16.84
CA LEU A 468 16.58 4.51 -16.42
C LEU A 468 16.61 6.03 -16.61
N PRO A 469 15.54 6.64 -17.15
CA PRO A 469 15.41 8.09 -17.20
C PRO A 469 15.28 8.68 -15.78
N ASP A 470 15.59 9.97 -15.62
CA ASP A 470 15.65 10.63 -14.31
C ASP A 470 14.32 10.62 -13.54
N ASN A 471 13.18 10.55 -14.24
CA ASN A 471 11.86 10.41 -13.63
C ASN A 471 11.58 9.01 -13.04
N GLN A 472 12.43 8.02 -13.34
CA GLN A 472 12.41 6.66 -12.76
C GLN A 472 13.50 6.46 -11.69
N LYS A 473 14.26 7.50 -11.36
CA LYS A 473 15.27 7.49 -10.30
C LYS A 473 14.66 8.04 -9.01
N SER A 474 14.23 7.14 -8.13
CA SER A 474 13.45 7.47 -6.92
C SER A 474 14.29 7.86 -5.69
N LEU A 475 15.62 7.81 -5.81
CA LEU A 475 16.55 8.06 -4.71
C LEU A 475 17.39 9.30 -4.99
N LEU A 476 17.67 10.08 -3.95
CA LEU A 476 18.72 11.09 -3.93
C LEU A 476 19.97 10.47 -3.29
N LYS A 477 21.06 10.36 -4.05
CA LYS A 477 22.37 9.96 -3.57
C LYS A 477 23.23 11.19 -3.34
N VAL A 478 23.81 11.29 -2.16
CA VAL A 478 24.74 12.34 -1.77
C VAL A 478 26.06 11.66 -1.41
N ASP A 479 27.10 11.91 -2.19
CA ASP A 479 28.40 11.28 -1.98
C ASP A 479 29.10 11.85 -0.73
N LYS A 480 29.98 11.03 -0.13
CA LYS A 480 30.94 11.47 0.89
C LYS A 480 31.76 12.65 0.36
N GLY A 481 32.00 13.65 1.21
CA GLY A 481 32.73 14.87 0.85
C GLY A 481 31.84 15.98 0.28
N THR A 482 30.52 15.79 0.21
CA THR A 482 29.59 16.81 -0.27
C THR A 482 29.48 17.95 0.75
N ARG A 483 29.60 19.19 0.29
CA ARG A 483 29.45 20.38 1.14
C ARG A 483 27.99 20.81 1.24
N LEU A 484 27.55 21.15 2.44
CA LEU A 484 26.21 21.63 2.74
C LEU A 484 26.19 23.15 2.79
N THR A 485 25.32 23.78 2.01
CA THR A 485 25.10 25.23 2.09
C THR A 485 24.03 25.57 3.14
N GLN A 486 24.17 26.75 3.75
CA GLN A 486 23.20 27.29 4.70
C GLN A 486 22.50 28.50 4.09
N PRO A 487 21.22 28.77 4.43
CA PRO A 487 20.59 30.02 4.05
C PRO A 487 21.39 31.19 4.61
N SER A 488 21.70 32.17 3.75
CA SER A 488 22.33 33.40 4.19
C SER A 488 21.46 34.17 5.18
N ALA A 489 22.04 35.04 6.01
CA ALA A 489 21.27 35.98 6.82
C ALA A 489 20.41 36.91 5.94
N SER A 490 19.22 37.29 6.42
CA SER A 490 18.36 38.24 5.72
C SER A 490 19.06 39.59 5.55
N ASP A 491 18.99 40.18 4.35
CA ASP A 491 19.65 41.43 3.99
C ASP A 491 18.66 42.58 3.70
N THR A 492 17.37 42.31 3.90
CA THR A 492 16.26 43.26 3.79
C THR A 492 15.06 42.78 4.62
N GLU A 493 13.99 43.56 4.65
CA GLU A 493 12.73 43.19 5.31
C GLU A 493 11.51 43.74 4.56
N ILE A 494 10.36 43.11 4.77
CA ILE A 494 9.05 43.69 4.47
C ILE A 494 8.63 44.50 5.71
N PRO A 495 8.38 45.82 5.59
CA PRO A 495 8.05 46.66 6.74
C PRO A 495 6.79 46.20 7.49
N ALA A 496 6.70 46.60 8.76
CA ALA A 496 5.44 46.52 9.51
C ALA A 496 4.31 47.27 8.79
N GLY A 497 3.09 46.77 8.91
CA GLY A 497 1.88 47.25 8.23
C GLY A 497 1.75 46.83 6.77
N CYS A 498 2.79 46.25 6.17
CA CYS A 498 2.78 45.80 4.77
C CYS A 498 2.52 44.30 4.67
N ASP A 499 1.76 43.90 3.65
CA ASP A 499 1.59 42.51 3.24
C ASP A 499 2.54 42.18 2.06
N VAL A 500 2.39 41.00 1.46
CA VAL A 500 3.14 40.54 0.29
C VAL A 500 2.22 40.04 -0.82
N GLU A 501 2.68 40.20 -2.06
CA GLU A 501 2.07 39.59 -3.25
C GLU A 501 3.08 38.64 -3.91
N PRO A 502 2.76 37.35 -4.07
CA PRO A 502 3.62 36.41 -4.78
C PRO A 502 3.84 36.80 -6.25
N GLU A 503 5.07 36.71 -6.71
CA GLU A 503 5.38 36.89 -8.13
C GLU A 503 4.96 35.67 -8.95
N SER A 504 4.66 35.86 -10.24
CA SER A 504 4.21 34.77 -11.12
C SER A 504 5.29 33.70 -11.38
N ASP A 505 6.56 34.06 -11.28
CA ASP A 505 7.72 33.15 -11.41
C ASP A 505 8.18 32.57 -10.07
N SER A 506 7.44 32.83 -8.99
CA SER A 506 7.74 32.34 -7.64
C SER A 506 7.59 30.81 -7.58
N PRO A 507 8.55 30.06 -6.99
CA PRO A 507 8.46 28.62 -6.88
C PRO A 507 7.25 28.17 -6.04
N LYS A 508 6.31 27.43 -6.66
CA LYS A 508 5.09 26.95 -5.99
C LYS A 508 5.40 26.00 -4.82
N ASP A 509 6.41 25.14 -4.99
CA ASP A 509 6.79 24.08 -4.05
C ASP A 509 8.15 24.33 -3.38
N SER A 510 8.31 25.51 -2.79
CA SER A 510 9.53 25.91 -2.05
C SER A 510 9.22 26.32 -0.61
N GLY A 511 10.18 26.19 0.30
CA GLY A 511 10.14 26.81 1.63
C GLY A 511 10.24 28.35 1.62
N TRP A 512 10.63 28.94 0.48
CA TRP A 512 10.68 30.38 0.24
C TRP A 512 9.79 30.79 -0.93
N LEU A 513 9.17 31.96 -0.82
CA LEU A 513 8.43 32.59 -1.92
C LEU A 513 9.13 33.87 -2.36
N LYS A 514 9.24 34.04 -3.67
CA LYS A 514 9.54 35.32 -4.30
C LYS A 514 8.27 36.16 -4.30
N VAL A 515 8.35 37.34 -3.70
CA VAL A 515 7.21 38.23 -3.45
C VAL A 515 7.60 39.69 -3.70
N LYS A 516 6.60 40.55 -3.85
CA LYS A 516 6.74 42.01 -3.72
C LYS A 516 5.99 42.51 -2.50
N ILE A 517 6.45 43.65 -1.96
CA ILE A 517 5.71 44.41 -0.95
C ILE A 517 4.32 44.75 -1.50
N PHE A 518 3.29 44.54 -0.70
CA PHE A 518 1.90 44.77 -1.05
C PHE A 518 1.16 45.48 0.07
N TYR A 519 0.56 46.62 -0.22
CA TYR A 519 -0.23 47.39 0.74
C TYR A 519 -1.69 46.98 0.68
N LEU A 520 -2.34 46.95 1.84
CA LEU A 520 -3.78 46.82 1.96
C LEU A 520 -4.37 48.07 2.58
N VAL A 521 -5.38 48.63 1.92
CA VAL A 521 -6.05 49.83 2.40
C VAL A 521 -7.55 49.60 2.39
N LYS A 522 -8.20 49.92 3.51
CA LYS A 522 -9.66 49.90 3.61
C LYS A 522 -10.19 51.26 3.17
N VAL A 523 -11.01 51.26 2.12
CA VAL A 523 -11.67 52.43 1.56
C VAL A 523 -13.15 52.41 1.97
N LEU A 524 -13.62 53.50 2.57
CA LEU A 524 -14.98 53.60 3.09
C LEU A 524 -15.94 54.19 2.05
N ASP A 525 -15.50 55.19 1.29
CA ASP A 525 -16.32 55.83 0.25
C ASP A 525 -15.71 55.66 -1.14
N ARG A 526 -16.25 54.70 -1.90
CA ARG A 526 -15.86 54.48 -3.30
C ARG A 526 -16.00 55.74 -4.15
N SER A 527 -17.02 56.56 -3.93
CA SER A 527 -17.40 57.64 -4.84
C SER A 527 -16.41 58.80 -4.86
N THR A 528 -15.66 58.95 -3.77
CA THR A 528 -14.66 60.01 -3.59
C THR A 528 -13.23 59.46 -3.65
N GLU A 529 -13.00 58.25 -3.13
CA GLU A 529 -11.65 57.71 -2.95
C GLU A 529 -11.16 56.82 -4.11
N LEU A 530 -12.06 56.32 -4.98
CA LEU A 530 -11.72 55.42 -6.10
C LEU A 530 -12.33 55.88 -7.42
N GLY A 531 -11.66 55.60 -8.54
CA GLY A 531 -12.16 55.92 -9.87
C GLY A 531 -12.96 54.79 -10.53
N ALA A 532 -12.92 54.75 -11.87
CA ALA A 532 -13.65 53.77 -12.65
C ALA A 532 -13.18 52.33 -12.37
N TYR A 533 -14.13 51.42 -12.16
CA TYR A 533 -13.86 50.00 -11.94
C TYR A 533 -13.80 49.25 -13.26
N THR A 534 -12.76 48.47 -13.45
CA THR A 534 -12.58 47.57 -14.59
C THR A 534 -12.83 46.14 -14.15
N ALA A 535 -14.01 45.60 -14.48
CA ALA A 535 -14.41 44.25 -14.05
C ALA A 535 -13.43 43.15 -14.54
N ALA A 536 -12.95 43.24 -15.78
CA ALA A 536 -12.02 42.27 -16.36
C ALA A 536 -10.68 42.18 -15.60
N LYS A 537 -10.24 43.27 -14.97
CA LYS A 537 -8.97 43.34 -14.23
C LYS A 537 -9.15 43.38 -12.71
N LYS A 538 -10.39 43.42 -12.23
CA LYS A 538 -10.75 43.66 -10.82
C LYS A 538 -10.01 44.85 -10.21
N GLN A 539 -9.90 45.95 -10.93
CA GLN A 539 -9.10 47.12 -10.55
C GLN A 539 -9.89 48.42 -10.63
N TYR A 540 -9.56 49.37 -9.77
CA TYR A 540 -10.00 50.76 -9.86
C TYR A 540 -8.88 51.62 -10.42
N ALA A 541 -9.16 52.43 -11.44
CA ALA A 541 -8.26 53.51 -11.83
C ALA A 541 -8.26 54.59 -10.73
N ILE A 542 -7.11 55.21 -10.47
CA ILE A 542 -6.98 56.31 -9.51
C ILE A 542 -6.23 57.49 -10.12
N ASN A 543 -6.71 58.70 -9.86
CA ASN A 543 -6.07 59.94 -10.30
C ASN A 543 -4.99 60.41 -9.30
N LYS A 544 -4.26 61.50 -9.60
CA LYS A 544 -3.16 61.98 -8.75
C LYS A 544 -3.58 62.39 -7.33
N ASP A 545 -4.77 62.94 -7.15
CA ASP A 545 -5.27 63.35 -5.83
C ASP A 545 -5.64 62.12 -5.00
N GLN A 546 -6.27 61.11 -5.62
CA GLN A 546 -6.57 59.83 -5.00
C GLN A 546 -5.31 59.03 -4.67
N GLN A 547 -4.30 59.04 -5.57
CA GLN A 547 -2.99 58.46 -5.31
C GLN A 547 -2.36 59.07 -4.05
N LYS A 548 -2.37 60.40 -3.92
CA LYS A 548 -1.84 61.10 -2.74
C LYS A 548 -2.59 60.72 -1.46
N ALA A 549 -3.92 60.75 -1.49
CA ALA A 549 -4.74 60.43 -0.32
C ALA A 549 -4.52 58.98 0.18
N ILE A 550 -4.46 58.01 -0.74
CA ILE A 550 -4.19 56.60 -0.40
C ILE A 550 -2.74 56.44 0.09
N ALA A 551 -1.76 57.09 -0.54
CA ALA A 551 -0.37 57.02 -0.12
C ALA A 551 -0.15 57.56 1.29
N ASP A 552 -0.76 58.70 1.62
CA ASP A 552 -0.70 59.32 2.96
C ASP A 552 -1.27 58.36 4.03
N SER A 553 -2.34 57.60 3.70
CA SER A 553 -2.99 56.65 4.62
C SER A 553 -2.08 55.49 5.05
N VAL A 554 -1.05 55.18 4.25
CA VAL A 554 -0.06 54.11 4.53
C VAL A 554 1.36 54.64 4.67
N SER A 555 1.54 55.97 4.79
CA SER A 555 2.85 56.62 4.88
C SER A 555 3.81 56.28 3.72
N LEU A 556 3.28 56.17 2.50
CA LEU A 556 4.04 55.94 1.27
C LEU A 556 4.22 57.26 0.49
N ASP A 557 5.33 57.40 -0.24
CA ASP A 557 5.51 58.50 -1.19
C ASP A 557 4.51 58.35 -2.36
N ALA A 558 3.68 59.37 -2.58
CA ALA A 558 2.66 59.39 -3.64
C ALA A 558 3.21 59.16 -5.06
N THR A 559 4.49 59.46 -5.32
CA THR A 559 5.14 59.18 -6.61
C THR A 559 5.30 57.69 -6.90
N LYS A 560 5.25 56.85 -5.86
CA LYS A 560 5.36 55.40 -5.94
C LYS A 560 4.00 54.70 -6.08
N MET A 561 2.90 55.45 -6.08
CA MET A 561 1.57 54.88 -6.27
C MET A 561 1.33 54.46 -7.71
N PRO A 562 0.78 53.27 -7.95
CA PRO A 562 0.35 52.87 -9.30
C PRO A 562 -0.87 53.69 -9.75
N ALA A 563 -1.12 53.73 -11.06
CA ALA A 563 -2.31 54.40 -11.63
C ALA A 563 -3.63 53.63 -11.39
N SER A 564 -3.55 52.43 -10.81
CA SER A 564 -4.71 51.59 -10.49
C SER A 564 -4.43 50.70 -9.29
N VAL A 565 -5.48 50.39 -8.53
CA VAL A 565 -5.44 49.52 -7.34
C VAL A 565 -6.36 48.30 -7.52
N LYS A 566 -5.96 47.15 -7.00
CA LYS A 566 -6.74 45.89 -7.09
C LYS A 566 -7.82 45.88 -6.02
N LEU A 567 -9.03 45.44 -6.37
CA LEU A 567 -10.06 45.11 -5.39
C LEU A 567 -9.74 43.74 -4.79
N ILE A 568 -9.62 43.67 -3.47
CA ILE A 568 -9.36 42.44 -2.73
C ILE A 568 -10.67 41.84 -2.22
N GLU A 569 -11.48 42.65 -1.55
CA GLU A 569 -12.73 42.20 -0.94
C GLU A 569 -13.71 43.37 -0.79
N GLU A 570 -15.01 43.10 -0.96
CA GLU A 570 -16.07 44.03 -0.55
C GLU A 570 -16.51 43.70 0.87
N LEU A 571 -16.54 44.71 1.74
CA LEU A 571 -16.90 44.57 3.14
C LEU A 571 -18.24 45.26 3.40
N GLU A 572 -19.10 44.65 4.22
CA GLU A 572 -20.34 45.27 4.69
C GLU A 572 -20.19 45.68 6.15
N GLU A 573 -20.30 46.98 6.42
CA GLU A 573 -20.13 47.52 7.77
C GLU A 573 -21.11 48.70 7.97
N ASN A 574 -22.00 48.60 8.94
CA ASN A 574 -23.00 49.62 9.28
C ASN A 574 -23.81 50.12 8.07
N ASP A 575 -24.39 49.21 7.28
CA ASP A 575 -25.18 49.49 6.06
C ASP A 575 -24.42 50.25 4.95
N LYS A 576 -23.09 50.33 5.04
CA LYS A 576 -22.22 50.89 3.99
C LYS A 576 -21.31 49.81 3.41
N LYS A 577 -21.18 49.81 2.09
CA LYS A 577 -20.22 48.97 1.37
C LYS A 577 -18.83 49.60 1.46
N ALA A 578 -17.93 49.02 2.22
CA ALA A 578 -16.50 49.35 2.19
C ALA A 578 -15.76 48.44 1.19
N ARG A 579 -14.56 48.84 0.77
CA ARG A 579 -13.71 48.04 -0.14
C ARG A 579 -12.33 47.89 0.48
N LEU A 580 -11.86 46.66 0.59
CA LEU A 580 -10.46 46.40 0.81
C LEU A 580 -9.75 46.41 -0.55
N ILE A 581 -8.87 47.38 -0.75
CA ILE A 581 -8.05 47.48 -1.96
C ILE A 581 -6.61 47.09 -1.64
N GLY A 582 -5.86 46.69 -2.67
CA GLY A 582 -4.45 46.39 -2.53
C GLY A 582 -3.61 46.80 -3.72
N PHE A 583 -2.34 47.09 -3.48
CA PHE A 583 -1.39 47.53 -4.49
C PHE A 583 0.06 47.31 -4.08
N SER A 584 0.94 47.16 -5.08
CA SER A 584 2.39 47.27 -4.88
C SER A 584 2.88 48.64 -5.36
N PRO A 585 3.88 49.24 -4.68
CA PRO A 585 4.58 50.42 -5.17
C PRO A 585 5.16 50.20 -6.57
N THR A 586 5.24 51.25 -7.39
CA THR A 586 5.75 51.18 -8.77
C THR A 586 7.24 50.82 -8.85
N ASP A 587 8.00 51.10 -7.80
CA ASP A 587 9.43 50.78 -7.66
C ASP A 587 9.70 49.50 -6.86
N ALA A 588 8.65 48.78 -6.43
CA ALA A 588 8.77 47.59 -5.59
C ALA A 588 9.58 46.50 -6.29
N GLN A 589 10.76 46.20 -5.72
CA GLN A 589 11.60 45.11 -6.19
C GLN A 589 11.14 43.78 -5.58
N PRO A 590 11.16 42.67 -6.35
CA PRO A 590 10.97 41.34 -5.79
C PRO A 590 12.03 41.04 -4.72
N CYS A 591 11.61 40.37 -3.66
CA CYS A 591 12.47 39.77 -2.65
C CYS A 591 11.95 38.40 -2.27
N TRP A 592 12.75 37.63 -1.54
CA TRP A 592 12.39 36.31 -1.05
C TRP A 592 11.99 36.39 0.42
N VAL A 593 10.96 35.63 0.81
CA VAL A 593 10.52 35.48 2.20
C VAL A 593 10.29 34.00 2.52
N ALA A 594 10.46 33.62 3.79
CA ALA A 594 10.18 32.26 4.23
C ALA A 594 8.66 32.03 4.32
N LYS A 595 8.16 30.87 3.85
CA LYS A 595 6.72 30.55 3.87
C LYS A 595 6.12 30.47 5.28
N GLY A 596 6.92 30.18 6.30
CA GLY A 596 6.43 30.12 7.69
C GLY A 596 5.80 31.44 8.20
N GLY A 597 6.15 32.58 7.57
CA GLY A 597 5.52 33.88 7.85
C GLY A 597 4.22 34.15 7.08
N LEU A 598 3.73 33.18 6.29
CA LEU A 598 2.60 33.34 5.37
C LEU A 598 1.52 32.29 5.62
N ASN A 599 0.26 32.63 5.31
CA ASN A 599 -0.88 31.73 5.33
C ASN A 599 -1.03 30.97 4.00
N GLU A 600 -2.00 30.06 3.93
CA GLU A 600 -2.28 29.23 2.73
C GLU A 600 -2.59 30.04 1.47
N ARG A 601 -2.98 31.32 1.60
CA ARG A 601 -3.22 32.22 0.47
C ARG A 601 -1.97 32.99 0.04
N GLY A 602 -0.81 32.68 0.61
CA GLY A 602 0.47 33.35 0.32
C GLY A 602 0.58 34.76 0.89
N ARG A 603 -0.26 35.11 1.87
CA ARG A 603 -0.29 36.42 2.53
C ARG A 603 0.29 36.33 3.94
N ARG A 604 0.76 37.42 4.50
CA ARG A 604 1.36 37.41 5.85
C ARG A 604 0.37 36.96 6.93
N THR A 605 0.87 36.15 7.87
CA THR A 605 0.12 35.74 9.07
C THR A 605 0.09 36.83 10.14
N ASP A 606 1.15 37.62 10.22
CA ASP A 606 1.27 38.83 11.03
C ASP A 606 1.86 39.98 10.20
N THR A 607 1.10 41.08 10.11
CA THR A 607 1.55 42.33 9.49
C THR A 607 2.00 43.37 10.53
N ALA A 608 1.84 43.14 11.84
CA ALA A 608 2.22 44.11 12.87
C ALA A 608 3.74 44.24 13.02
N SER A 609 4.47 43.15 12.81
CA SER A 609 5.94 43.12 12.86
C SER A 609 6.56 43.32 11.47
N ALA A 610 7.85 43.61 11.37
CA ALA A 610 8.58 43.48 10.09
C ALA A 610 8.80 41.98 9.78
N LEU A 611 8.85 41.61 8.49
CA LEU A 611 9.13 40.24 8.05
C LEU A 611 10.53 40.18 7.40
N PRO A 612 11.48 39.38 7.94
CA PRO A 612 12.79 39.19 7.33
C PRO A 612 12.70 38.70 5.89
N ALA A 613 13.53 39.26 5.01
CA ALA A 613 13.53 38.98 3.58
C ALA A 613 14.94 38.99 2.98
N TRP A 614 15.07 38.46 1.77
CA TRP A 614 16.32 38.44 1.01
C TRP A 614 16.16 39.09 -0.36
N LYS A 615 17.09 39.98 -0.72
CA LYS A 615 17.12 40.62 -2.05
C LYS A 615 17.41 39.63 -3.17
N SER A 616 18.04 38.50 -2.86
CA SER A 616 18.36 37.41 -3.79
C SER A 616 18.00 36.07 -3.15
N PHE A 617 18.04 34.98 -3.94
CA PHE A 617 17.68 33.67 -3.41
C PHE A 617 18.59 33.30 -2.22
N PRO A 618 18.05 32.77 -1.10
CA PRO A 618 18.81 32.67 0.15
C PRO A 618 19.93 31.64 0.16
N LEU A 619 19.91 30.63 -0.73
CA LEU A 619 20.94 29.61 -0.83
C LEU A 619 22.02 30.05 -1.82
N LYS A 620 23.28 29.92 -1.40
CA LYS A 620 24.46 30.31 -2.18
C LYS A 620 25.37 29.11 -2.39
N GLU A 621 26.34 29.25 -3.30
CA GLU A 621 27.41 28.27 -3.47
C GLU A 621 28.18 28.06 -2.15
N VAL A 622 28.68 26.84 -1.96
CA VAL A 622 29.34 26.40 -0.73
C VAL A 622 30.66 27.16 -0.49
N THR A 623 31.05 27.29 0.78
CA THR A 623 32.31 27.94 1.18
C THR A 623 33.27 26.92 1.82
N ALA A 624 34.50 27.33 2.10
CA ALA A 624 35.46 26.48 2.81
C ALA A 624 34.96 26.07 4.22
N GLU A 625 34.15 26.92 4.85
CA GLU A 625 33.56 26.73 6.19
C GLU A 625 32.25 25.90 6.16
N SER A 626 31.72 25.61 4.97
CA SER A 626 30.51 24.79 4.83
C SER A 626 30.71 23.39 5.43
N PRO A 627 29.75 22.87 6.22
CA PRO A 627 29.79 21.50 6.72
C PRO A 627 29.96 20.49 5.58
N VAL A 628 30.71 19.42 5.84
CA VAL A 628 31.05 18.40 4.83
C VAL A 628 30.52 17.05 5.28
N THR A 629 29.84 16.33 4.39
CA THR A 629 29.38 14.97 4.68
C THR A 629 30.59 14.03 4.83
N GLY A 630 30.67 13.35 5.97
CA GLY A 630 31.66 12.28 6.21
C GLY A 630 31.25 10.95 5.59
N PHE A 631 29.96 10.81 5.23
CA PHE A 631 29.34 9.56 4.80
C PHE A 631 28.45 9.76 3.57
N MET A 632 28.30 8.71 2.77
CA MET A 632 27.31 8.70 1.70
C MET A 632 25.91 8.65 2.31
N ARG A 633 24.99 9.48 1.80
CA ARG A 633 23.56 9.38 2.10
C ARG A 633 22.79 8.91 0.88
N VAL A 634 21.80 8.06 1.11
CA VAL A 634 20.81 7.70 0.10
C VAL A 634 19.43 7.95 0.70
N LEU A 635 18.70 8.89 0.12
CA LEU A 635 17.42 9.36 0.65
C LEU A 635 16.30 9.06 -0.35
N PRO A 636 15.21 8.38 0.05
CA PRO A 636 14.04 8.24 -0.80
C PRO A 636 13.42 9.61 -1.08
N LEU A 637 13.27 9.97 -2.36
CA LEU A 637 12.69 11.26 -2.75
C LEU A 637 11.26 11.45 -2.21
N SER A 638 10.53 10.35 -1.99
CA SER A 638 9.19 10.34 -1.42
C SER A 638 9.15 10.62 0.09
N GLN A 639 10.27 10.45 0.80
CA GLN A 639 10.39 10.70 2.24
C GLN A 639 10.97 12.08 2.55
N ILE A 640 11.60 12.74 1.57
CA ILE A 640 12.02 14.14 1.72
C ILE A 640 10.78 15.03 1.80
N LYS A 641 10.67 15.83 2.86
CA LYS A 641 9.53 16.71 3.08
C LYS A 641 9.44 17.75 1.97
N LYS A 642 8.23 18.24 1.70
CA LYS A 642 8.00 19.22 0.63
C LYS A 642 8.78 20.52 0.88
N GLU A 643 8.87 20.93 2.14
CA GLU A 643 9.63 22.08 2.61
C GLU A 643 11.16 21.90 2.52
N ASP A 644 11.63 20.65 2.42
CA ASP A 644 13.05 20.27 2.31
C ASP A 644 13.48 20.11 0.83
N LYS A 645 12.63 20.54 -0.11
CA LYS A 645 12.93 20.65 -1.54
C LYS A 645 12.65 22.08 -1.99
N VAL A 646 13.57 22.65 -2.78
CA VAL A 646 13.37 23.97 -3.38
C VAL A 646 13.88 24.00 -4.81
N SER A 647 13.09 24.55 -5.71
CA SER A 647 13.51 24.83 -7.09
C SER A 647 13.76 26.31 -7.30
N GLU A 648 14.91 26.67 -7.87
CA GLU A 648 15.24 28.00 -8.36
C GLU A 648 15.59 27.90 -9.84
N GLY A 649 14.65 28.29 -10.71
CA GLY A 649 14.77 28.03 -12.15
C GLY A 649 14.87 26.52 -12.44
N GLN A 650 15.95 26.09 -13.08
CA GLN A 650 16.24 24.67 -13.34
C GLN A 650 17.02 23.99 -12.22
N THR A 651 17.52 24.75 -11.24
CA THR A 651 18.31 24.21 -10.13
C THR A 651 17.38 23.67 -9.06
N ILE A 652 17.68 22.46 -8.57
CA ILE A 652 16.94 21.84 -7.47
C ILE A 652 17.88 21.71 -6.28
N TRP A 653 17.37 22.12 -5.12
CA TRP A 653 18.04 22.05 -3.84
C TRP A 653 17.28 21.10 -2.92
N TRP A 654 18.04 20.32 -2.16
CA TRP A 654 17.52 19.35 -1.21
C TRP A 654 18.12 19.63 0.16
N ARG A 655 17.29 19.75 1.19
CA ARG A 655 17.77 19.78 2.56
C ARG A 655 18.00 18.35 3.02
N ILE A 656 19.18 18.10 3.58
CA ILE A 656 19.56 16.80 4.09
C ILE A 656 20.14 16.93 5.49
N GLU A 657 20.11 15.82 6.21
CA GLU A 657 20.90 15.59 7.42
C GLU A 657 22.01 14.58 7.08
N SER A 658 23.11 14.58 7.82
CA SER A 658 24.23 13.63 7.66
C SER A 658 25.15 13.71 8.88
N GLY A 659 26.14 12.82 8.98
CA GLY A 659 27.31 13.02 9.83
C GLY A 659 28.45 13.68 9.07
N ASN A 660 29.31 14.44 9.77
CA ASN A 660 30.64 14.84 9.30
C ASN A 660 31.69 13.75 9.57
N GLU A 661 32.97 13.99 9.24
CA GLU A 661 34.06 13.02 9.48
C GLU A 661 34.39 12.80 10.96
N GLN A 662 33.86 13.64 11.86
CA GLN A 662 34.01 13.53 13.31
C GLN A 662 32.81 12.84 13.97
N GLY A 663 31.78 12.50 13.20
CA GLY A 663 30.62 11.75 13.67
C GLY A 663 29.53 12.65 14.24
N GLU A 664 29.67 13.95 14.05
CA GLU A 664 28.73 14.96 14.52
C GLU A 664 27.60 15.17 13.51
N ASP A 665 26.40 15.39 14.04
CA ASP A 665 25.19 15.63 13.26
C ASP A 665 25.32 16.97 12.53
N ILE A 666 25.24 16.94 11.21
CA ILE A 666 25.21 18.12 10.35
C ILE A 666 23.92 18.12 9.53
N SER A 667 23.43 19.32 9.21
CA SER A 667 22.30 19.49 8.31
C SER A 667 22.53 20.70 7.42
N GLY A 668 21.89 20.73 6.26
CA GLY A 668 21.97 21.85 5.34
C GLY A 668 21.45 21.48 3.96
N TRP A 669 21.68 22.35 2.99
CA TRP A 669 21.17 22.21 1.63
C TRP A 669 22.25 21.73 0.68
N VAL A 670 21.86 20.84 -0.23
CA VAL A 670 22.70 20.38 -1.33
C VAL A 670 22.04 20.70 -2.67
N LYS A 671 22.87 21.06 -3.64
CA LYS A 671 22.46 21.32 -5.02
C LYS A 671 22.47 20.02 -5.80
N GLU A 672 21.40 19.71 -6.52
CA GLU A 672 21.37 18.57 -7.43
C GLU A 672 22.37 18.79 -8.60
N GLY A 673 23.21 17.79 -8.85
CA GLY A 673 24.35 17.85 -9.78
C GLY A 673 25.69 17.55 -9.09
N GLY A 674 26.68 17.06 -9.85
CA GLY A 674 28.01 16.74 -9.31
C GLY A 674 27.97 15.57 -8.32
N THR A 675 28.30 15.82 -7.06
CA THR A 675 28.32 14.81 -5.97
C THR A 675 26.94 14.47 -5.42
N VAL A 676 25.89 15.13 -5.93
CA VAL A 676 24.50 14.84 -5.58
C VAL A 676 23.75 14.44 -6.84
N THR A 677 23.29 13.19 -6.89
CA THR A 677 22.70 12.60 -8.09
C THR A 677 21.42 11.87 -7.75
N ARG A 678 20.50 11.78 -8.71
CA ARG A 678 19.39 10.85 -8.60
C ARG A 678 19.86 9.46 -8.99
N CYS A 679 19.37 8.44 -8.30
CA CYS A 679 19.61 7.04 -8.64
C CYS A 679 18.35 6.20 -8.44
N SER A 680 18.43 4.94 -8.87
CA SER A 680 17.36 3.96 -8.71
C SER A 680 17.77 2.95 -7.65
N PRO A 681 16.83 2.36 -6.88
CA PRO A 681 17.12 1.24 -5.98
C PRO A 681 17.85 0.08 -6.68
N TRP A 682 17.60 -0.11 -7.98
CA TRP A 682 18.28 -1.11 -8.80
C TRP A 682 19.78 -0.84 -9.01
N SER A 683 20.29 0.36 -8.70
CA SER A 683 21.73 0.63 -8.71
C SER A 683 22.43 0.16 -7.43
N TRP A 684 21.68 -0.30 -6.42
CA TRP A 684 22.20 -0.74 -5.12
C TRP A 684 23.18 0.28 -4.50
N PRO A 685 22.78 1.56 -4.38
CA PRO A 685 23.68 2.63 -3.95
C PRO A 685 24.20 2.37 -2.54
N GLY A 686 25.52 2.41 -2.39
CA GLY A 686 26.22 2.16 -1.12
C GLY A 686 26.33 0.69 -0.71
N PHE A 687 25.74 -0.25 -1.45
CA PHE A 687 25.90 -1.68 -1.13
C PHE A 687 27.25 -2.21 -1.61
N GLU A 688 28.01 -2.77 -0.67
CA GLU A 688 29.35 -3.31 -0.87
C GLU A 688 29.36 -4.82 -0.62
N LEU A 689 30.02 -5.57 -1.49
CA LEU A 689 30.18 -7.01 -1.37
C LEU A 689 31.50 -7.30 -0.64
N ILE A 690 31.43 -8.09 0.43
CA ILE A 690 32.58 -8.50 1.24
C ILE A 690 32.62 -10.02 1.30
N GLU A 691 33.78 -10.63 1.09
CA GLU A 691 33.96 -12.08 1.31
C GLU A 691 34.82 -12.33 2.54
N GLU A 692 34.16 -12.57 3.68
CA GLU A 692 34.86 -12.70 4.95
C GLU A 692 35.50 -14.09 5.11
N GLN A 693 36.76 -14.11 5.53
CA GLN A 693 37.60 -15.32 5.60
C GLN A 693 38.03 -15.68 7.01
N SER A 694 37.99 -14.72 7.94
CA SER A 694 38.32 -14.96 9.35
C SER A 694 37.34 -15.92 9.99
N GLN A 695 37.82 -16.69 10.96
CA GLN A 695 36.99 -17.65 11.72
C GLN A 695 36.36 -16.97 12.94
N PRO A 696 35.24 -17.47 13.48
CA PRO A 696 34.64 -16.92 14.69
C PRO A 696 35.60 -16.92 15.89
N SER A 697 36.48 -17.92 15.99
CA SER A 697 37.53 -17.99 17.01
C SER A 697 38.57 -16.88 16.87
N GLU A 698 38.93 -16.50 15.64
CA GLU A 698 39.87 -15.42 15.37
C GLU A 698 39.27 -14.05 15.72
N GLN A 699 38.00 -13.85 15.40
CA GLN A 699 37.25 -12.64 15.77
C GLN A 699 37.08 -12.52 17.29
N ALA A 700 36.77 -13.64 17.96
CA ALA A 700 36.71 -13.69 19.43
C ALA A 700 38.08 -13.39 20.06
N ALA A 701 39.17 -13.89 19.47
CA ALA A 701 40.53 -13.59 19.93
C ALA A 701 40.85 -12.09 19.81
N ALA A 702 40.49 -11.44 18.69
CA ALA A 702 40.64 -9.98 18.53
C ALA A 702 39.86 -9.21 19.61
N LYS A 703 38.61 -9.61 19.87
CA LYS A 703 37.80 -9.00 20.92
C LYS A 703 38.41 -9.18 22.32
N GLU A 704 38.84 -10.38 22.69
CA GLU A 704 39.42 -10.64 24.02
C GLU A 704 40.63 -9.73 24.28
N LEU A 705 41.43 -9.43 23.25
CA LEU A 705 42.53 -8.47 23.36
C LEU A 705 42.05 -7.03 23.48
N ASN A 706 40.95 -6.65 22.82
CA ASN A 706 40.36 -5.32 22.93
C ASN A 706 39.75 -5.05 24.33
N HIS A 707 39.27 -6.09 25.03
CA HIS A 707 38.72 -5.97 26.39
C HIS A 707 39.77 -6.09 27.50
N GLY A 708 40.92 -6.72 27.23
CA GLY A 708 41.96 -6.98 28.23
C GLY A 708 42.73 -5.72 28.65
N ASP A 709 43.18 -5.70 29.91
CA ASP A 709 44.23 -4.78 30.36
C ASP A 709 45.60 -5.40 30.03
N PRO A 710 46.30 -4.92 28.98
CA PRO A 710 47.58 -5.50 28.56
C PRO A 710 48.69 -5.34 29.61
N ALA A 711 48.51 -4.43 30.59
CA ALA A 711 49.49 -4.20 31.66
C ALA A 711 49.41 -5.24 32.79
N SER A 712 48.39 -6.10 32.82
CA SER A 712 48.24 -7.18 33.80
C SER A 712 49.00 -8.45 33.38
N GLU A 713 49.46 -9.26 34.35
CA GLU A 713 50.17 -10.53 34.05
C GLU A 713 49.27 -11.51 33.26
N GLU A 714 47.97 -11.51 33.57
CA GLU A 714 46.96 -12.29 32.85
C GLU A 714 46.72 -11.74 31.43
N GLY A 715 46.69 -10.41 31.28
CA GLY A 715 46.62 -9.73 29.99
C GLY A 715 47.82 -10.03 29.09
N THR A 716 49.05 -10.01 29.63
CA THR A 716 50.26 -10.35 28.86
C THR A 716 50.25 -11.80 28.37
N LYS A 717 49.78 -12.76 29.20
CA LYS A 717 49.63 -14.17 28.79
C LYS A 717 48.56 -14.35 27.72
N LYS A 718 47.41 -13.70 27.88
CA LYS A 718 46.34 -13.67 26.87
C LYS A 718 46.84 -13.10 25.55
N GLU A 719 47.60 -12.01 25.58
CA GLU A 719 48.19 -11.39 24.38
C GLU A 719 49.13 -12.33 23.64
N VAL A 720 50.06 -12.99 24.33
CA VAL A 720 50.98 -13.96 23.70
C VAL A 720 50.21 -15.09 23.00
N ASN A 721 49.11 -15.58 23.59
CA ASN A 721 48.36 -16.72 23.08
C ASN A 721 47.42 -16.36 21.93
N LEU A 722 46.77 -15.20 21.97
CA LEU A 722 45.68 -14.84 21.07
C LEU A 722 46.12 -13.91 19.92
N ARG A 723 47.27 -13.22 20.04
CA ARG A 723 47.67 -12.18 19.07
C ARG A 723 47.74 -12.67 17.62
N ALA A 724 48.21 -13.89 17.39
CA ALA A 724 48.29 -14.43 16.02
C ALA A 724 46.90 -14.60 15.38
N GLN A 725 45.91 -15.05 16.16
CA GLN A 725 44.53 -15.20 15.70
C GLN A 725 43.84 -13.84 15.55
N ALA A 726 44.04 -12.93 16.51
CA ALA A 726 43.54 -11.56 16.44
C ALA A 726 44.03 -10.84 15.16
N ASN A 727 45.34 -10.90 14.89
CA ASN A 727 45.92 -10.33 13.66
C ASN A 727 45.34 -10.95 12.38
N GLN A 728 44.82 -12.19 12.43
CA GLN A 728 44.17 -12.82 11.28
C GLN A 728 42.75 -12.29 11.09
N ALA A 729 42.02 -12.03 12.17
CA ALA A 729 40.74 -11.32 12.11
C ALA A 729 40.89 -9.86 11.64
N ASP A 730 41.94 -9.15 12.09
CA ASP A 730 42.24 -7.77 11.65
C ASP A 730 42.56 -7.67 10.15
N ARG A 731 42.97 -8.79 9.53
CA ARG A 731 43.16 -8.90 8.08
C ARG A 731 41.86 -9.19 7.32
N GLY A 732 40.80 -9.57 8.03
CA GLY A 732 39.46 -9.78 7.48
C GLY A 732 38.89 -8.47 6.93
N GLU A 733 38.29 -8.56 5.74
CA GLU A 733 37.73 -7.40 5.04
C GLU A 733 36.57 -6.78 5.83
N LEU A 734 35.77 -7.59 6.53
CA LEU A 734 34.66 -7.11 7.33
C LEU A 734 35.14 -6.26 8.49
N LEU A 735 36.11 -6.75 9.26
CA LEU A 735 36.58 -6.03 10.45
C LEU A 735 37.25 -4.71 10.07
N GLN A 736 38.07 -4.71 9.00
CA GLN A 736 38.65 -3.47 8.45
C GLN A 736 37.56 -2.45 8.06
N LYS A 737 36.51 -2.91 7.37
CA LYS A 737 35.39 -2.05 6.99
C LYS A 737 34.64 -1.50 8.20
N LEU A 738 34.48 -2.28 9.25
CA LEU A 738 33.83 -1.83 10.47
C LEU A 738 34.69 -0.82 11.25
N HIS A 739 36.01 -0.98 11.28
CA HIS A 739 36.92 0.05 11.83
C HIS A 739 36.82 1.36 11.05
N GLU A 740 36.80 1.29 9.71
CA GLU A 740 36.63 2.47 8.85
C GLU A 740 35.32 3.23 9.13
N ILE A 741 34.23 2.50 9.41
CA ILE A 741 32.90 3.08 9.64
C ILE A 741 32.73 3.59 11.07
N ILE A 742 33.13 2.78 12.07
CA ILE A 742 32.77 2.98 13.48
C ILE A 742 33.90 3.64 14.26
N ASP A 743 35.08 3.01 14.29
CA ASP A 743 36.21 3.45 15.11
C ASP A 743 36.78 4.80 14.63
N GLY A 744 36.72 5.06 13.32
CA GLY A 744 37.01 6.38 12.76
C GLY A 744 36.21 7.54 13.40
N GLN A 745 35.10 7.23 14.10
CA GLN A 745 34.19 8.16 14.78
C GLN A 745 34.12 7.94 16.30
N GLY A 746 34.75 6.87 16.79
CA GLY A 746 34.75 6.41 18.17
C GLY A 746 35.90 7.02 18.98
N GLU A 747 36.47 6.24 19.88
CA GLU A 747 37.62 6.67 20.68
C GLU A 747 38.93 6.70 19.85
N LYS A 748 38.91 6.16 18.62
CA LYS A 748 40.07 6.06 17.72
C LYS A 748 41.22 5.33 18.39
N ASP A 749 40.88 4.26 19.09
CA ASP A 749 41.80 3.46 19.89
C ASP A 749 42.17 2.14 19.18
N ASP A 750 41.78 2.00 17.91
CA ASP A 750 41.91 0.77 17.11
C ASP A 750 41.17 -0.42 17.74
N ARG A 751 40.17 -0.16 18.59
CA ARG A 751 39.29 -1.17 19.19
C ARG A 751 37.87 -0.94 18.71
N LEU A 752 37.10 -2.02 18.67
CA LEU A 752 35.67 -1.97 18.37
C LEU A 752 34.90 -2.62 19.49
N MET A 753 34.25 -1.80 20.30
CA MET A 753 33.47 -2.23 21.45
C MET A 753 31.98 -2.25 21.13
N VAL A 754 31.23 -3.10 21.83
CA VAL A 754 29.76 -3.26 21.65
C VAL A 754 29.03 -1.92 21.71
N TYR A 755 29.41 -1.06 22.66
CA TYR A 755 28.76 0.24 22.82
C TYR A 755 29.01 1.19 21.64
N GLU A 756 30.13 1.05 20.92
CA GLU A 756 30.44 1.84 19.73
C GLU A 756 29.58 1.41 18.55
N TYR A 757 29.36 0.09 18.38
CA TYR A 757 28.38 -0.42 17.42
C TYR A 757 26.97 0.09 17.72
N GLN A 758 26.52 0.01 18.98
CA GLN A 758 25.21 0.51 19.38
C GLN A 758 25.09 2.02 19.13
N LYS A 759 26.13 2.79 19.44
CA LYS A 759 26.19 4.22 19.14
C LYS A 759 26.13 4.48 17.64
N ALA A 760 26.81 3.70 16.81
CA ALA A 760 26.76 3.79 15.36
C ALA A 760 25.35 3.45 14.81
N LEU A 761 24.70 2.40 15.32
CA LEU A 761 23.32 2.03 14.95
C LEU A 761 22.30 3.12 15.33
N SER A 762 22.57 3.88 16.40
CA SER A 762 21.71 5.00 16.82
C SER A 762 21.77 6.21 15.87
N LYS A 763 22.74 6.25 14.96
CA LYS A 763 22.94 7.33 13.98
C LYS A 763 22.52 6.86 12.59
N PRO A 764 21.46 7.44 11.97
CA PRO A 764 20.93 6.94 10.70
C PRO A 764 21.97 6.79 9.58
N TRP A 765 22.90 7.75 9.42
CA TRP A 765 23.92 7.70 8.36
C TRP A 765 24.99 6.63 8.58
N LEU A 766 25.31 6.27 9.83
CA LEU A 766 26.23 5.18 10.16
C LEU A 766 25.53 3.82 10.09
N ALA A 767 24.32 3.72 10.63
CA ALA A 767 23.46 2.55 10.49
C ALA A 767 23.27 2.17 9.02
N GLU A 768 23.04 3.16 8.14
CA GLU A 768 22.97 2.96 6.69
C GLU A 768 24.27 2.39 6.11
N GLN A 769 25.46 2.78 6.58
CA GLN A 769 26.71 2.20 6.05
C GLN A 769 26.82 0.72 6.44
N MET A 770 26.55 0.39 7.69
CA MET A 770 26.60 -1.00 8.19
C MET A 770 25.54 -1.88 7.53
N ALA A 771 24.32 -1.38 7.36
CA ALA A 771 23.22 -2.12 6.76
C ALA A 771 23.38 -2.39 5.25
N ARG A 772 24.38 -1.77 4.61
CA ARG A 772 24.68 -1.93 3.19
C ARG A 772 25.90 -2.82 2.93
N LEU A 773 26.54 -3.33 3.97
CA LEU A 773 27.50 -4.41 3.81
C LEU A 773 26.73 -5.68 3.46
N VAL A 774 27.16 -6.38 2.41
CA VAL A 774 26.64 -7.68 2.01
C VAL A 774 27.80 -8.67 2.11
N VAL A 775 27.71 -9.57 3.08
CA VAL A 775 28.87 -10.37 3.48
C VAL A 775 28.63 -11.83 3.09
N LYS A 776 29.56 -12.39 2.31
CA LYS A 776 29.60 -13.82 2.03
C LYS A 776 30.29 -14.54 3.19
N TYR A 777 29.52 -15.29 3.95
CA TYR A 777 30.03 -16.03 5.11
C TYR A 777 29.22 -17.30 5.38
N GLU A 778 29.80 -18.21 6.16
CA GLU A 778 29.12 -19.43 6.57
C GLU A 778 27.92 -19.11 7.48
N SER A 779 26.76 -19.71 7.21
CA SER A 779 25.56 -19.53 8.04
C SER A 779 25.81 -20.00 9.48
N GLU A 780 25.28 -19.25 10.45
CA GLU A 780 25.31 -19.61 11.88
C GLU A 780 24.60 -20.94 12.14
N TRP A 781 23.65 -21.30 11.27
CA TRP A 781 22.83 -22.51 11.35
C TRP A 781 23.43 -23.72 10.63
N TYR A 782 24.66 -23.57 10.11
CA TYR A 782 25.47 -24.65 9.55
C TYR A 782 26.48 -25.15 10.58
N ALA A 783 26.77 -26.46 10.59
CA ALA A 783 27.96 -27.00 11.24
C ALA A 783 28.42 -28.29 10.57
N ASP A 784 29.71 -28.61 10.73
CA ASP A 784 30.26 -29.93 10.45
C ASP A 784 29.92 -30.94 11.56
N GLU A 785 30.18 -32.24 11.31
CA GLU A 785 29.86 -33.29 12.27
C GLU A 785 30.59 -33.13 13.61
N GLY A 786 31.76 -32.47 13.60
CA GLY A 786 32.60 -32.24 14.76
C GLY A 786 32.31 -30.93 15.51
N LEU A 787 31.40 -30.08 15.03
CA LEU A 787 31.21 -28.71 15.52
C LEU A 787 32.51 -27.89 15.53
N SER A 788 33.41 -28.11 14.58
CA SER A 788 34.80 -27.63 14.62
C SER A 788 34.91 -26.11 14.80
N LYS A 789 34.03 -25.31 14.18
CA LYS A 789 34.03 -23.84 14.35
C LYS A 789 33.70 -23.42 15.78
N TRP A 790 32.78 -24.14 16.42
CA TRP A 790 32.32 -23.85 17.77
C TRP A 790 33.34 -24.36 18.79
N GLU A 791 33.93 -25.54 18.57
CA GLU A 791 35.03 -26.04 19.41
C GLU A 791 36.25 -25.11 19.37
N ALA A 792 36.61 -24.58 18.20
CA ALA A 792 37.66 -23.57 18.09
C ALA A 792 37.31 -22.30 18.89
N LEU A 793 36.04 -21.85 18.83
CA LEU A 793 35.56 -20.69 19.59
C LEU A 793 35.59 -20.94 21.12
N PHE A 794 35.11 -22.09 21.58
CA PHE A 794 35.11 -22.45 23.00
C PHE A 794 36.52 -22.48 23.59
N ASN A 795 37.50 -22.97 22.83
CA ASN A 795 38.91 -22.97 23.24
C ASN A 795 39.50 -21.55 23.38
N VAL A 796 38.94 -20.55 22.70
CA VAL A 796 39.34 -19.14 22.87
C VAL A 796 38.66 -18.54 24.09
N LEU A 797 37.37 -18.81 24.29
CA LEU A 797 36.57 -18.24 25.38
C LEU A 797 36.90 -18.84 26.76
N ASP A 798 37.20 -20.13 26.82
CA ASP A 798 37.55 -20.86 28.05
C ASP A 798 38.65 -21.91 27.78
N PRO A 799 39.91 -21.48 27.55
CA PRO A 799 41.02 -22.36 27.18
C PRO A 799 41.37 -23.41 28.24
N GLU A 800 41.00 -23.15 29.50
CA GLU A 800 41.23 -24.08 30.63
C GLU A 800 40.01 -24.98 30.89
N ASN A 801 38.92 -24.82 30.12
CA ASN A 801 37.66 -25.54 30.26
C ASN A 801 37.13 -25.53 31.71
N LYS A 802 37.17 -24.35 32.34
CA LYS A 802 36.72 -24.14 33.73
C LYS A 802 35.24 -24.44 33.90
N ASP A 803 34.44 -24.20 32.86
CA ASP A 803 32.99 -24.45 32.85
C ASP A 803 32.59 -25.53 31.85
N ALA A 804 33.19 -26.72 32.01
CA ALA A 804 32.93 -27.87 31.13
C ALA A 804 31.43 -28.21 30.98
N LYS A 805 30.64 -27.98 32.04
CA LYS A 805 29.19 -28.24 32.02
C LYS A 805 28.43 -27.23 31.17
N HIS A 806 28.77 -25.94 31.28
CA HIS A 806 28.22 -24.92 30.39
C HIS A 806 28.48 -25.26 28.92
N TRP A 807 29.71 -25.61 28.54
CA TRP A 807 30.05 -25.94 27.15
C TRP A 807 29.42 -27.24 26.65
N GLU A 808 29.21 -28.24 27.52
CA GLU A 808 28.41 -29.42 27.17
C GLU A 808 26.97 -29.04 26.84
N ASN A 809 26.33 -28.22 27.66
CA ASN A 809 24.97 -27.76 27.42
C ASN A 809 24.88 -26.90 26.13
N GLU A 810 25.88 -26.05 25.87
CA GLU A 810 25.92 -25.22 24.67
C GLU A 810 26.11 -26.06 23.39
N ARG A 811 26.93 -27.12 23.44
CA ARG A 811 27.03 -28.09 22.33
C ARG A 811 25.69 -28.73 21.99
N GLU A 812 24.93 -29.19 23.00
CA GLU A 812 23.62 -29.79 22.78
C GLU A 812 22.59 -28.75 22.28
N LYS A 813 22.68 -27.51 22.76
CA LYS A 813 21.87 -26.39 22.26
C LYS A 813 22.15 -26.12 20.78
N ILE A 814 23.42 -26.02 20.40
CA ILE A 814 23.85 -25.81 19.02
C ILE A 814 23.35 -26.94 18.11
N LYS A 815 23.52 -28.21 18.51
CA LYS A 815 23.02 -29.37 17.76
C LYS A 815 21.50 -29.31 17.53
N ALA A 816 20.74 -28.87 18.53
CA ALA A 816 19.29 -28.70 18.39
C ALA A 816 18.91 -27.52 17.48
N LEU A 817 19.74 -26.47 17.42
CA LEU A 817 19.49 -25.27 16.62
C LEU A 817 19.84 -25.45 15.14
N ILE A 818 20.93 -26.16 14.82
CA ILE A 818 21.39 -26.41 13.45
C ILE A 818 20.27 -27.06 12.61
N TRP A 819 20.08 -26.54 11.40
CA TRP A 819 19.09 -27.02 10.42
C TRP A 819 19.55 -26.91 8.96
N TYR A 820 20.61 -26.13 8.69
CA TYR A 820 20.95 -25.70 7.34
C TYR A 820 21.21 -26.88 6.39
N LYS A 821 22.01 -27.86 6.83
CA LYS A 821 22.36 -29.04 6.05
C LYS A 821 21.16 -29.90 5.65
N ASP A 822 20.09 -29.88 6.44
CA ASP A 822 18.89 -30.69 6.16
C ASP A 822 18.12 -30.21 4.93
N VAL A 823 18.28 -28.93 4.59
CA VAL A 823 17.56 -28.26 3.49
C VAL A 823 18.46 -27.76 2.36
N ALA A 824 19.78 -27.64 2.59
CA ALA A 824 20.76 -27.30 1.57
C ALA A 824 20.69 -28.25 0.36
N GLY A 825 21.08 -27.76 -0.82
CA GLY A 825 20.92 -28.46 -2.10
C GLY A 825 19.46 -28.57 -2.58
N LYS A 826 18.55 -29.08 -1.75
CA LYS A 826 17.11 -29.26 -2.05
C LYS A 826 16.40 -27.94 -2.33
N LEU A 827 16.79 -26.90 -1.60
CA LEU A 827 16.21 -25.56 -1.76
C LEU A 827 17.05 -24.64 -2.66
N GLY A 828 18.14 -25.11 -3.26
CA GLY A 828 19.06 -24.27 -4.05
C GLY A 828 20.04 -23.44 -3.21
N LEU A 829 20.24 -23.82 -1.95
CA LEU A 829 21.26 -23.24 -1.06
C LEU A 829 22.59 -24.00 -1.18
N PRO A 830 23.75 -23.33 -1.10
CA PRO A 830 25.08 -23.96 -1.14
C PRO A 830 25.28 -25.00 -0.03
N GLU A 831 25.86 -26.16 -0.35
CA GLU A 831 26.03 -27.25 0.63
C GLU A 831 27.15 -26.98 1.66
N ASP A 832 28.03 -26.03 1.38
CA ASP A 832 29.10 -25.58 2.29
C ASP A 832 28.61 -24.55 3.32
N GLY A 833 27.33 -24.15 3.27
CA GLY A 833 26.76 -23.19 4.20
C GLY A 833 27.14 -21.73 3.93
N ARG A 834 27.99 -21.44 2.93
CA ARG A 834 28.45 -20.07 2.66
C ARG A 834 27.45 -19.34 1.76
N VAL A 835 26.81 -18.31 2.31
CA VAL A 835 25.78 -17.53 1.63
C VAL A 835 26.07 -16.04 1.74
N TRP A 836 25.47 -15.25 0.85
CA TRP A 836 25.51 -13.80 0.95
C TRP A 836 24.44 -13.33 1.93
N HIS A 837 24.87 -12.81 3.07
CA HIS A 837 24.00 -12.26 4.10
C HIS A 837 23.80 -10.78 3.86
N PHE A 838 22.57 -10.31 4.08
CA PHE A 838 22.17 -8.93 3.97
C PHE A 838 21.56 -8.48 5.29
N HIS A 839 21.73 -7.21 5.63
CA HIS A 839 20.92 -6.61 6.67
C HIS A 839 19.43 -6.63 6.24
N PRO A 840 18.51 -7.27 6.99
CA PRO A 840 17.10 -7.40 6.57
C PRO A 840 16.41 -6.04 6.37
N VAL A 841 16.57 -5.12 7.31
CA VAL A 841 16.02 -3.75 7.22
C VAL A 841 16.68 -2.95 6.10
N GLY A 842 18.00 -3.05 5.89
CA GLY A 842 18.71 -2.29 4.85
C GLY A 842 18.22 -2.60 3.43
N VAL A 843 18.00 -3.89 3.12
CA VAL A 843 17.44 -4.28 1.81
C VAL A 843 15.99 -3.83 1.68
N VAL A 844 15.18 -4.03 2.73
CA VAL A 844 13.77 -3.59 2.74
C VAL A 844 13.71 -2.08 2.54
N ASP A 845 14.47 -1.27 3.27
CA ASP A 845 14.52 0.20 3.16
C ASP A 845 14.85 0.65 1.72
N LEU A 846 15.88 0.06 1.12
CA LEU A 846 16.24 0.35 -0.28
C LEU A 846 15.09 0.01 -1.24
N MET A 847 14.48 -1.17 -1.10
CA MET A 847 13.41 -1.62 -2.00
C MET A 847 12.08 -0.90 -1.72
N LEU A 848 11.85 -0.46 -0.49
CA LEU A 848 10.78 0.45 -0.11
C LEU A 848 11.01 1.83 -0.74
N ALA A 849 12.22 2.23 -1.12
CA ALA A 849 12.45 3.49 -1.79
C ALA A 849 12.09 3.48 -3.29
N ASP A 850 11.90 2.30 -3.91
CA ASP A 850 11.30 2.17 -5.26
C ASP A 850 9.76 2.36 -5.22
N ARG A 851 9.24 2.71 -4.03
CA ARG A 851 7.85 3.07 -3.76
C ARG A 851 7.60 4.56 -3.90
N SER A 852 8.45 5.29 -4.61
CA SER A 852 8.02 6.57 -5.17
C SER A 852 6.77 6.33 -6.01
N CYS A 853 5.84 7.28 -6.02
CA CYS A 853 4.75 7.17 -6.97
C CYS A 853 5.29 6.94 -8.39
N ARG A 854 4.96 5.83 -9.03
CA ARG A 854 5.39 5.59 -10.44
C ARG A 854 4.43 6.14 -11.48
N CYS A 855 3.34 6.74 -11.05
CA CYS A 855 2.31 7.44 -11.84
C CYS A 855 2.76 8.76 -12.50
N VAL A 856 3.98 9.24 -12.26
CA VAL A 856 4.40 10.59 -12.69
C VAL A 856 4.64 10.65 -14.19
N GLN A 857 4.69 9.48 -14.85
CA GLN A 857 4.72 9.39 -16.30
C GLN A 857 3.46 9.99 -16.94
N GLU A 858 3.60 10.44 -18.18
CA GLU A 858 2.47 10.73 -19.05
C GLU A 858 1.52 9.52 -19.11
N LEU A 859 0.22 9.77 -19.29
CA LEU A 859 -0.70 8.68 -19.55
C LEU A 859 -0.28 7.97 -20.85
N THR A 860 -0.45 6.66 -20.87
CA THR A 860 -0.24 5.82 -22.05
C THR A 860 -1.55 5.19 -22.51
N ILE A 861 -1.60 4.78 -23.78
CA ILE A 861 -2.72 4.01 -24.33
C ILE A 861 -2.96 2.75 -23.50
N ASP A 862 -1.89 2.04 -23.14
CA ASP A 862 -1.98 0.78 -22.38
C ASP A 862 -2.55 0.99 -20.99
N LEU A 863 -2.16 2.08 -20.32
CA LEU A 863 -2.73 2.43 -19.03
C LEU A 863 -4.24 2.68 -19.16
N LEU A 864 -4.68 3.52 -20.11
CA LEU A 864 -6.11 3.77 -20.32
C LEU A 864 -6.89 2.49 -20.66
N LYS A 865 -6.33 1.64 -21.54
CA LYS A 865 -6.92 0.33 -21.87
C LYS A 865 -7.06 -0.57 -20.63
N SER A 866 -6.05 -0.58 -19.76
CA SER A 866 -6.11 -1.34 -18.50
C SER A 866 -7.19 -0.84 -17.53
N LEU A 867 -7.61 0.43 -17.67
CA LEU A 867 -8.75 1.01 -16.95
C LEU A 867 -10.09 0.76 -17.64
N SER A 868 -10.13 -0.10 -18.67
CA SER A 868 -11.31 -0.44 -19.48
C SER A 868 -11.73 0.63 -20.51
N VAL A 869 -10.86 1.60 -20.82
CA VAL A 869 -11.08 2.52 -21.95
C VAL A 869 -10.85 1.80 -23.27
N SER A 870 -11.74 1.99 -24.25
CA SER A 870 -11.53 1.41 -25.58
C SER A 870 -10.29 2.02 -26.25
N GLU A 871 -9.58 1.23 -27.06
CA GLU A 871 -8.40 1.71 -27.79
C GLU A 871 -8.69 2.94 -28.66
N ARG A 872 -9.88 2.98 -29.28
CA ARG A 872 -10.36 4.14 -30.04
C ARG A 872 -10.42 5.41 -29.18
N ASN A 873 -11.02 5.32 -27.99
CA ASN A 873 -11.16 6.46 -27.10
C ASN A 873 -9.82 6.84 -26.46
N ALA A 874 -8.98 5.86 -26.10
CA ALA A 874 -7.64 6.11 -25.59
C ALA A 874 -6.83 6.94 -26.60
N ASN A 875 -6.78 6.51 -27.87
CA ASN A 875 -6.13 7.27 -28.95
C ASN A 875 -6.71 8.68 -29.13
N LYS A 876 -8.03 8.83 -29.01
CA LYS A 876 -8.71 10.12 -29.19
C LYS A 876 -8.30 11.15 -28.13
N TYR A 877 -8.25 10.74 -26.85
CA TYR A 877 -8.13 11.69 -25.73
C TYR A 877 -6.72 11.79 -25.13
N LEU A 878 -5.81 10.86 -25.42
CA LEU A 878 -4.51 10.76 -24.75
C LEU A 878 -3.68 12.04 -24.80
N SER A 879 -3.43 12.56 -26.01
CA SER A 879 -2.61 13.76 -26.22
C SER A 879 -3.18 14.95 -25.46
N HIS A 880 -4.50 15.15 -25.54
CA HIS A 880 -5.17 16.24 -24.86
C HIS A 880 -5.19 16.08 -23.34
N PHE A 881 -5.26 14.85 -22.80
CA PHE A 881 -5.08 14.64 -21.36
C PHE A 881 -3.68 15.02 -20.91
N ASN A 882 -2.64 14.54 -21.59
CA ASN A 882 -1.26 14.83 -21.21
C ASN A 882 -0.97 16.34 -21.30
N GLU A 883 -1.40 17.00 -22.38
CA GLU A 883 -1.27 18.45 -22.53
C GLU A 883 -2.01 19.22 -21.43
N SER A 884 -3.26 18.82 -21.14
CA SER A 884 -4.08 19.54 -20.17
C SER A 884 -3.61 19.28 -18.73
N PHE A 885 -3.12 18.08 -18.41
CA PHE A 885 -2.64 17.76 -17.07
C PHE A 885 -1.41 18.57 -16.69
N VAL A 886 -0.49 18.79 -17.63
CA VAL A 886 0.64 19.71 -17.45
C VAL A 886 0.15 21.15 -17.30
N THR A 887 -0.72 21.61 -18.20
CA THR A 887 -1.20 22.99 -18.21
C THR A 887 -1.95 23.40 -16.93
N TYR A 888 -2.65 22.45 -16.32
CA TYR A 888 -3.59 22.73 -15.22
C TYR A 888 -3.23 22.02 -13.91
N ASP A 889 -1.96 21.66 -13.71
CA ASP A 889 -1.42 21.07 -12.48
C ASP A 889 -2.16 19.78 -12.04
N VAL A 890 -2.59 18.91 -12.97
CA VAL A 890 -3.15 17.56 -12.69
C VAL A 890 -2.07 16.49 -12.96
N ASP A 891 -0.85 16.75 -12.51
CA ASP A 891 0.38 16.06 -12.89
C ASP A 891 0.86 15.01 -11.86
N THR A 892 0.33 15.03 -10.63
CA THR A 892 0.65 14.06 -9.58
C THR A 892 -0.19 12.77 -9.67
N CYS A 893 0.25 11.69 -8.99
CA CYS A 893 -0.54 10.44 -8.89
C CYS A 893 -1.96 10.66 -8.47
N LEU A 894 -2.05 11.40 -7.37
CA LEU A 894 -3.24 11.52 -6.58
C LEU A 894 -4.25 12.27 -7.40
N ARG A 895 -3.80 13.37 -8.02
CA ARG A 895 -4.60 14.17 -8.94
C ARG A 895 -5.04 13.35 -10.15
N LYS A 896 -4.14 12.65 -10.85
CA LYS A 896 -4.49 11.82 -12.02
C LYS A 896 -5.47 10.70 -11.68
N GLY A 897 -5.18 9.92 -10.63
CA GLY A 897 -5.98 8.78 -10.19
C GLY A 897 -7.37 9.22 -9.75
N HIS A 898 -7.46 10.20 -8.86
CA HIS A 898 -8.75 10.75 -8.41
C HIS A 898 -9.49 11.45 -9.55
N PHE A 899 -8.82 12.15 -10.45
CA PHE A 899 -9.49 12.80 -11.59
C PHE A 899 -10.06 11.76 -12.56
N LEU A 900 -9.23 10.80 -13.02
CA LEU A 900 -9.64 9.76 -13.96
C LEU A 900 -10.73 8.86 -13.38
N SER A 901 -10.67 8.51 -12.10
CA SER A 901 -11.70 7.65 -11.49
C SER A 901 -13.09 8.28 -11.55
N GLN A 902 -13.16 9.60 -11.44
CA GLN A 902 -14.41 10.35 -11.53
C GLN A 902 -14.84 10.50 -12.98
N LEU A 903 -13.90 10.89 -13.84
CA LEU A 903 -14.17 11.17 -15.25
C LEU A 903 -14.62 9.92 -16.03
N LEU A 904 -13.98 8.78 -15.78
CA LEU A 904 -14.34 7.51 -16.41
C LEU A 904 -15.71 7.02 -15.95
N THR A 905 -16.13 7.32 -14.72
CA THR A 905 -17.48 7.03 -14.26
C THR A 905 -18.51 7.95 -14.92
N GLU A 906 -18.28 9.27 -14.97
CA GLU A 906 -19.26 10.22 -15.53
C GLU A 906 -19.46 10.05 -17.05
N SER A 907 -18.41 9.73 -17.78
CA SER A 907 -18.44 9.66 -19.25
C SER A 907 -18.69 8.23 -19.79
N GLY A 908 -18.86 7.24 -18.92
CA GLY A 908 -18.94 5.83 -19.32
C GLY A 908 -17.67 5.37 -20.05
N TYR A 909 -16.52 5.48 -19.39
CA TYR A 909 -15.20 5.17 -19.96
C TYR A 909 -14.88 5.96 -21.24
N LEU A 910 -15.14 7.28 -21.20
CA LEU A 910 -14.92 8.25 -22.29
C LEU A 910 -15.79 8.02 -23.53
N GLN A 911 -16.87 7.25 -23.40
CA GLN A 911 -17.78 6.95 -24.51
C GLN A 911 -18.73 8.12 -24.80
N TYR A 912 -19.13 8.87 -23.78
CA TYR A 912 -20.16 9.90 -23.89
C TYR A 912 -19.63 11.26 -23.45
N THR A 913 -19.76 12.26 -24.33
CA THR A 913 -19.54 13.69 -24.03
C THR A 913 -20.85 14.47 -23.89
N LYS A 914 -21.99 13.76 -23.93
CA LYS A 914 -23.34 14.31 -23.86
C LYS A 914 -24.27 13.32 -23.15
N GLU A 915 -25.07 13.84 -22.25
CA GLU A 915 -26.09 13.08 -21.53
C GLU A 915 -27.14 12.48 -22.48
N LEU A 916 -27.42 11.19 -22.28
CA LEU A 916 -28.40 10.43 -23.05
C LEU A 916 -29.82 10.75 -22.58
N GLY A 917 -30.76 10.86 -23.53
CA GLY A 917 -32.16 11.18 -23.25
C GLY A 917 -32.72 12.23 -24.23
N ASN A 918 -34.03 12.21 -24.44
CA ASN A 918 -34.73 13.20 -25.27
C ASN A 918 -35.56 14.11 -24.37
N ASP A 919 -35.64 15.40 -24.70
CA ASP A 919 -36.51 16.40 -24.06
C ASP A 919 -36.37 16.48 -22.52
N LEU A 920 -35.13 16.59 -22.05
CA LEU A 920 -34.84 16.77 -20.61
C LEU A 920 -35.36 18.14 -20.16
N SER A 921 -35.87 18.24 -18.93
CA SER A 921 -36.51 19.47 -18.42
C SER A 921 -35.59 20.69 -18.35
N TYR A 922 -34.29 20.47 -18.46
CA TYR A 922 -33.25 21.49 -18.46
C TYR A 922 -32.56 21.66 -19.83
N ASP A 923 -33.10 21.09 -20.91
CA ASP A 923 -32.61 21.35 -22.27
C ASP A 923 -32.72 22.84 -22.65
N PRO A 924 -31.73 23.40 -23.37
CA PRO A 924 -30.57 22.74 -23.98
C PRO A 924 -29.38 22.48 -23.03
N TRP A 925 -29.48 22.77 -21.74
CA TRP A 925 -28.38 22.76 -20.75
C TRP A 925 -28.17 21.42 -20.04
N ARG A 926 -28.34 20.31 -20.75
CA ARG A 926 -28.04 18.95 -20.27
C ARG A 926 -26.56 18.71 -19.98
N GLY A 927 -26.21 17.57 -19.39
CA GLY A 927 -24.82 17.18 -19.15
C GLY A 927 -24.00 17.14 -20.45
N ARG A 928 -22.88 17.87 -20.50
CA ARG A 928 -21.87 17.81 -21.57
C ARG A 928 -20.44 17.86 -21.06
N GLY A 929 -19.51 17.43 -21.92
CA GLY A 929 -18.11 17.21 -21.58
C GLY A 929 -17.91 15.91 -20.80
N LEU A 930 -16.66 15.56 -20.53
CA LEU A 930 -16.33 14.28 -19.91
C LEU A 930 -16.71 14.18 -18.41
N ILE A 931 -16.93 15.32 -17.74
CA ILE A 931 -17.46 15.36 -16.37
C ILE A 931 -18.96 15.68 -16.30
N GLN A 932 -19.61 15.86 -17.46
CA GLN A 932 -21.05 16.14 -17.58
C GLN A 932 -21.49 17.41 -16.82
N ILE A 933 -20.93 18.58 -17.15
CA ILE A 933 -21.43 19.84 -16.56
C ILE A 933 -22.86 20.15 -17.06
N THR A 934 -23.74 20.56 -16.14
CA THR A 934 -25.20 20.68 -16.37
C THR A 934 -25.71 22.02 -15.86
N PHE A 935 -26.83 22.51 -16.41
CA PHE A 935 -27.47 23.80 -16.16
C PHE A 935 -26.75 25.02 -16.72
N LYS A 936 -27.54 26.02 -17.15
CA LYS A 936 -27.08 27.23 -17.85
C LYS A 936 -25.98 27.99 -17.10
N ASP A 937 -26.09 28.08 -15.78
CA ASP A 937 -25.13 28.83 -14.97
C ASP A 937 -23.73 28.22 -15.04
N ASN A 938 -23.61 26.89 -15.01
CA ASN A 938 -22.31 26.23 -15.14
C ASN A 938 -21.72 26.42 -16.55
N TYR A 939 -22.55 26.39 -17.60
CA TYR A 939 -22.09 26.69 -18.95
C TYR A 939 -21.60 28.13 -19.08
N LYS A 940 -22.33 29.09 -18.49
CA LYS A 940 -21.95 30.50 -18.51
C LYS A 940 -20.64 30.72 -17.77
N GLU A 941 -20.50 30.19 -16.56
CA GLU A 941 -19.27 30.33 -15.78
C GLU A 941 -18.05 29.68 -16.46
N TYR A 942 -18.25 28.54 -17.13
CA TYR A 942 -17.21 27.93 -17.95
C TYR A 942 -16.83 28.82 -19.15
N GLY A 943 -17.81 29.34 -19.89
CA GLY A 943 -17.59 30.27 -21.00
C GLY A 943 -16.84 31.54 -20.56
N ASP A 944 -17.23 32.11 -19.41
CA ASP A 944 -16.55 33.26 -18.80
C ASP A 944 -15.10 32.91 -18.43
N TYR A 945 -14.84 31.68 -17.95
CA TYR A 945 -13.49 31.21 -17.61
C TYR A 945 -12.56 31.08 -18.82
N ILE A 946 -13.07 30.54 -19.94
CA ILE A 946 -12.28 30.41 -21.18
C ILE A 946 -12.36 31.65 -22.08
N ASN A 947 -13.10 32.68 -21.66
CA ASN A 947 -13.39 33.89 -22.43
C ASN A 947 -13.96 33.58 -23.83
N GLU A 948 -14.89 32.63 -23.90
CA GLU A 948 -15.56 32.20 -25.12
C GLU A 948 -17.05 31.97 -24.87
N ASP A 949 -17.91 32.38 -25.81
CA ASP A 949 -19.34 32.09 -25.70
C ASP A 949 -19.65 30.63 -26.04
N VAL A 950 -20.17 29.92 -25.03
CA VAL A 950 -20.70 28.56 -25.09
C VAL A 950 -22.20 28.49 -24.82
N THR A 951 -22.88 29.64 -24.76
CA THR A 951 -24.29 29.74 -24.33
C THR A 951 -25.24 30.24 -25.42
N SER A 952 -24.82 31.11 -26.33
CA SER A 952 -25.73 31.65 -27.35
C SER A 952 -26.04 30.63 -28.45
N GLY A 953 -27.29 30.61 -28.92
CA GLY A 953 -27.71 29.74 -30.03
C GLY A 953 -27.40 28.27 -29.77
N THR A 954 -26.58 27.66 -30.63
CA THR A 954 -26.14 26.25 -30.53
C THR A 954 -24.71 26.10 -29.97
N ASN A 955 -24.12 27.16 -29.41
CA ASN A 955 -22.73 27.16 -28.95
C ASN A 955 -22.46 26.16 -27.81
N TYR A 956 -23.48 25.69 -27.11
CA TYR A 956 -23.36 24.65 -26.08
C TYR A 956 -22.84 23.31 -26.63
N ILE A 957 -22.96 23.06 -27.95
CA ILE A 957 -22.45 21.84 -28.61
C ILE A 957 -20.91 21.78 -28.57
N LYS A 958 -20.22 22.92 -28.42
CA LYS A 958 -18.76 22.97 -28.33
C LYS A 958 -18.21 22.04 -27.24
N LEU A 959 -18.94 21.88 -26.12
CA LEU A 959 -18.55 21.01 -25.00
C LEU A 959 -18.59 19.51 -25.34
N GLU A 960 -19.20 19.12 -26.48
CA GLU A 960 -19.26 17.72 -26.92
C GLU A 960 -17.95 17.27 -27.61
N SER A 961 -17.04 18.20 -27.94
CA SER A 961 -15.79 17.96 -28.66
C SER A 961 -14.57 18.61 -28.00
N GLU A 962 -13.38 18.19 -28.41
CA GLU A 962 -12.11 18.76 -27.95
C GLU A 962 -11.94 20.20 -28.46
N PRO A 963 -11.28 21.11 -27.69
CA PRO A 963 -10.71 20.86 -26.36
C PRO A 963 -11.75 20.97 -25.22
N HIS A 964 -12.97 21.46 -25.49
CA HIS A 964 -13.95 21.78 -24.45
C HIS A 964 -14.47 20.57 -23.68
N SER A 965 -14.50 19.38 -24.31
CA SER A 965 -14.89 18.12 -23.67
C SER A 965 -14.01 17.77 -22.46
N ILE A 966 -12.72 18.17 -22.48
CA ILE A 966 -11.76 17.95 -21.38
C ILE A 966 -11.59 19.22 -20.53
N THR A 967 -11.42 20.39 -21.16
CA THR A 967 -11.14 21.62 -20.41
C THR A 967 -12.30 22.05 -19.52
N SER A 968 -13.56 21.71 -19.87
CA SER A 968 -14.71 21.88 -18.97
C SER A 968 -14.63 21.00 -17.73
N ALA A 969 -14.08 19.78 -17.84
CA ALA A 969 -13.86 18.89 -16.70
C ALA A 969 -12.78 19.42 -15.76
N ILE A 970 -11.69 19.94 -16.31
CA ILE A 970 -10.59 20.54 -15.55
C ILE A 970 -11.04 21.83 -14.88
N TRP A 971 -11.78 22.69 -15.58
CA TRP A 971 -12.38 23.87 -14.99
C TRP A 971 -13.27 23.50 -13.81
N TYR A 972 -14.14 22.51 -13.98
CA TYR A 972 -15.00 22.06 -12.90
C TYR A 972 -14.18 21.58 -11.71
N TRP A 973 -13.16 20.75 -11.95
CA TRP A 973 -12.28 20.20 -10.94
C TRP A 973 -11.48 21.26 -10.17
N ASN A 974 -10.76 22.13 -10.88
CA ASN A 974 -9.82 23.09 -10.28
C ASN A 974 -10.50 24.36 -9.78
N VAL A 975 -11.53 24.84 -10.47
CA VAL A 975 -12.10 26.18 -10.25
C VAL A 975 -13.46 26.11 -9.57
N LYS A 976 -14.40 25.31 -10.11
CA LYS A 976 -15.78 25.27 -9.60
C LYS A 976 -15.89 24.49 -8.29
N ALA A 977 -15.32 23.29 -8.27
CA ALA A 977 -15.43 22.35 -7.15
C ALA A 977 -14.21 22.38 -6.22
N ILE A 978 -13.06 22.89 -6.69
CA ILE A 978 -11.79 23.03 -5.97
C ILE A 978 -11.36 21.70 -5.35
N LEU A 979 -11.09 20.70 -6.20
CA LEU A 979 -10.88 19.31 -5.77
C LEU A 979 -9.40 18.92 -5.65
N THR A 980 -8.49 19.69 -6.24
CA THR A 980 -7.04 19.42 -6.21
C THR A 980 -6.45 19.28 -4.81
N PRO A 981 -6.74 20.18 -3.84
CA PRO A 981 -6.25 19.99 -2.47
C PRO A 981 -6.79 18.72 -1.79
N HIS A 982 -7.99 18.28 -2.16
CA HIS A 982 -8.59 17.06 -1.62
C HIS A 982 -7.98 15.81 -2.25
N ALA A 983 -7.65 15.85 -3.54
CA ALA A 983 -6.90 14.79 -4.18
C ALA A 983 -5.50 14.66 -3.58
N ASP A 984 -4.80 15.77 -3.34
CA ASP A 984 -3.48 15.77 -2.68
C ASP A 984 -3.54 15.20 -1.25
N ASN A 985 -4.68 15.35 -0.58
CA ASN A 985 -4.98 14.76 0.73
C ASN A 985 -5.60 13.35 0.66
N ASP A 986 -5.63 12.75 -0.54
CA ASP A 986 -6.22 11.45 -0.83
C ASP A 986 -7.67 11.28 -0.33
N ASP A 987 -8.49 12.32 -0.42
CA ASP A 987 -9.86 12.32 0.10
C ASP A 987 -10.88 11.92 -0.98
N PHE A 988 -10.86 10.63 -1.35
CA PHE A 988 -11.76 10.06 -2.35
C PHE A 988 -13.25 10.31 -2.06
N ILE A 989 -13.64 10.17 -0.79
CA ILE A 989 -15.02 10.28 -0.33
C ILE A 989 -15.54 11.70 -0.56
N TRP A 990 -14.77 12.72 -0.17
CA TRP A 990 -15.15 14.12 -0.37
C TRP A 990 -15.24 14.48 -1.85
N ILE A 991 -14.27 14.04 -2.65
CA ILE A 991 -14.23 14.27 -4.11
C ILE A 991 -15.49 13.71 -4.76
N THR A 992 -15.81 12.44 -4.46
CA THR A 992 -16.99 11.75 -4.99
C THR A 992 -18.27 12.49 -4.62
N ARG A 993 -18.40 12.92 -3.35
CA ARG A 993 -19.55 13.69 -2.87
C ARG A 993 -19.79 14.97 -3.66
N LYS A 994 -18.71 15.68 -3.99
CA LYS A 994 -18.76 17.00 -4.63
C LYS A 994 -19.15 16.93 -6.11
N ILE A 995 -18.70 15.90 -6.84
CA ILE A 995 -18.89 15.81 -8.29
C ILE A 995 -20.35 15.49 -8.66
N ASN A 996 -21.01 14.57 -7.97
CA ASN A 996 -22.36 14.12 -8.35
C ASN A 996 -23.39 14.24 -7.21
N GLY A 997 -23.22 15.24 -6.35
CA GLY A 997 -24.23 15.65 -5.37
C GLY A 997 -24.66 14.52 -4.43
N GLY A 998 -23.70 13.82 -3.81
CA GLY A 998 -23.91 12.62 -2.99
C GLY A 998 -22.92 11.51 -3.35
N TYR A 999 -23.17 10.27 -2.91
CA TYR A 999 -22.26 9.13 -3.18
C TYR A 999 -22.74 8.28 -4.36
N ASN A 1000 -23.28 8.92 -5.40
CA ASN A 1000 -23.74 8.24 -6.61
C ASN A 1000 -22.54 7.66 -7.39
N GLY A 1001 -22.63 6.38 -7.73
CA GLY A 1001 -21.55 5.65 -8.41
C GLY A 1001 -20.28 5.45 -7.57
N TYR A 1002 -20.37 5.58 -6.23
CA TYR A 1002 -19.23 5.46 -5.32
C TYR A 1002 -18.40 4.19 -5.57
N ASP A 1003 -19.05 3.02 -5.60
CA ASP A 1003 -18.35 1.73 -5.78
C ASP A 1003 -17.66 1.64 -7.14
N HIS A 1004 -18.29 2.20 -8.19
CA HIS A 1004 -17.71 2.19 -9.53
C HIS A 1004 -16.47 3.09 -9.60
N ARG A 1005 -16.56 4.31 -9.05
CA ARG A 1005 -15.42 5.23 -8.96
C ARG A 1005 -14.28 4.62 -8.14
N LEU A 1006 -14.61 3.97 -7.02
CA LEU A 1006 -13.62 3.32 -6.16
C LEU A 1006 -12.96 2.15 -6.87
N SER A 1007 -13.74 1.36 -7.63
CA SER A 1007 -13.20 0.28 -8.46
C SER A 1007 -12.23 0.80 -9.53
N VAL A 1008 -12.57 1.90 -10.21
CA VAL A 1008 -11.67 2.51 -11.21
C VAL A 1008 -10.40 3.04 -10.55
N LEU A 1009 -10.54 3.72 -9.40
CA LEU A 1009 -9.39 4.22 -8.63
C LEU A 1009 -8.48 3.07 -8.18
N ASN A 1010 -9.04 2.00 -7.63
CA ASN A 1010 -8.29 0.82 -7.20
C ASN A 1010 -7.57 0.13 -8.37
N LYS A 1011 -8.20 0.05 -9.55
CA LYS A 1011 -7.54 -0.41 -10.78
C LYS A 1011 -6.38 0.50 -11.18
N PHE A 1012 -6.58 1.82 -11.14
CA PHE A 1012 -5.50 2.77 -11.42
C PHE A 1012 -4.32 2.57 -10.47
N ILE A 1013 -4.60 2.42 -9.17
CA ILE A 1013 -3.61 2.13 -8.13
C ILE A 1013 -2.87 0.83 -8.44
N GLU A 1014 -3.58 -0.24 -8.76
CA GLU A 1014 -2.97 -1.53 -9.10
C GLU A 1014 -2.05 -1.43 -10.33
N LYS A 1015 -2.52 -0.77 -11.40
CA LYS A 1015 -1.82 -0.73 -12.69
C LYS A 1015 -0.63 0.25 -12.71
N THR A 1016 -0.72 1.34 -11.96
CA THR A 1016 0.35 2.35 -11.85
C THR A 1016 1.27 2.12 -10.66
N ASN A 1017 0.86 1.29 -9.72
CA ASN A 1017 1.66 0.94 -8.57
C ASN A 1017 2.22 2.16 -7.79
N GLY A 1018 1.48 3.20 -7.41
CA GLY A 1018 0.09 3.27 -7.03
C GLY A 1018 -0.03 3.38 -5.52
N ALA A 1019 -0.09 2.23 -4.84
CA ALA A 1019 -0.63 2.09 -3.47
C ALA A 1019 -0.04 3.05 -2.43
N LEU A 1020 1.22 3.46 -2.59
CA LEU A 1020 1.92 4.30 -1.61
C LEU A 1020 1.56 5.79 -1.67
N CYS A 1021 0.88 6.18 -2.74
CA CYS A 1021 0.44 7.56 -2.94
C CYS A 1021 -0.89 7.78 -2.25
N PHE A 1022 -1.74 6.75 -2.26
CA PHE A 1022 -3.11 6.77 -1.78
C PHE A 1022 -3.13 6.33 -0.32
N LYS A 1023 -2.62 7.19 0.58
CA LYS A 1023 -2.43 6.91 2.01
C LYS A 1023 -3.71 6.59 2.79
N LYS A 1024 -4.88 7.03 2.32
CA LYS A 1024 -6.19 6.77 2.91
C LYS A 1024 -6.91 5.60 2.23
N ASN A 1025 -6.29 5.00 1.21
CA ASN A 1025 -6.75 3.77 0.60
C ASN A 1025 -6.21 2.57 1.38
N HIS A 1026 -7.03 2.04 2.29
CA HIS A 1026 -6.69 0.89 3.12
C HIS A 1026 -7.12 -0.39 2.41
N SER A 1027 -6.25 -0.90 1.55
CA SER A 1027 -6.51 -2.14 0.78
C SER A 1027 -7.79 -2.08 -0.07
N GLY A 1028 -8.01 -0.95 -0.74
CA GLY A 1028 -9.14 -0.71 -1.62
C GLY A 1028 -10.34 -0.04 -0.94
N ILE A 1029 -10.23 0.35 0.33
CA ILE A 1029 -11.31 0.94 1.14
C ILE A 1029 -10.89 2.31 1.64
N TYR A 1030 -11.82 3.29 1.62
CA TYR A 1030 -11.66 4.59 2.27
C TYR A 1030 -12.60 4.68 3.47
N TYR A 1031 -12.10 5.17 4.60
CA TYR A 1031 -12.90 5.38 5.82
C TYR A 1031 -13.45 6.80 5.88
N ILE A 1032 -14.73 6.94 6.22
CA ILE A 1032 -15.40 8.24 6.29
C ILE A 1032 -14.73 9.16 7.32
N GLU A 1033 -14.24 8.63 8.44
CA GLU A 1033 -13.58 9.38 9.51
C GLU A 1033 -12.32 10.12 9.07
N GLU A 1034 -11.66 9.64 8.01
CA GLU A 1034 -10.46 10.25 7.44
C GLU A 1034 -10.80 11.29 6.35
N SER A 1035 -12.09 11.42 6.00
CA SER A 1035 -12.60 12.35 5.01
C SER A 1035 -13.09 13.65 5.64
N GLN A 1036 -12.91 14.76 4.92
CA GLN A 1036 -13.56 16.03 5.25
C GLN A 1036 -15.08 15.91 5.31
N ALA A 1037 -15.68 14.95 4.59
CA ALA A 1037 -17.11 14.70 4.66
C ALA A 1037 -17.60 14.35 6.07
N TYR A 1038 -16.75 13.80 6.95
CA TYR A 1038 -17.07 13.50 8.35
C TYR A 1038 -17.30 14.73 9.22
N ASN A 1039 -16.73 15.86 8.82
CA ASN A 1039 -16.79 17.12 9.55
C ASN A 1039 -17.72 18.14 8.88
N GLU A 1040 -18.51 17.73 7.88
CA GLU A 1040 -19.47 18.59 7.19
C GLU A 1040 -20.87 17.97 7.22
N MET A 1041 -21.83 18.70 7.79
CA MET A 1041 -23.16 18.19 8.13
C MET A 1041 -23.85 17.50 6.95
N ARG A 1042 -23.84 18.14 5.77
CA ARG A 1042 -24.56 17.62 4.60
C ARG A 1042 -23.88 16.37 4.04
N GLY A 1043 -22.57 16.26 4.11
CA GLY A 1043 -21.76 15.15 3.63
C GLY A 1043 -21.87 13.92 4.52
N ILE A 1044 -21.84 14.11 5.84
CA ILE A 1044 -22.00 13.01 6.79
C ILE A 1044 -23.46 12.53 6.87
N PHE A 1045 -24.44 13.43 6.68
CA PHE A 1045 -25.84 13.05 6.48
C PHE A 1045 -26.02 12.22 5.21
N ALA A 1046 -25.40 12.61 4.10
CA ALA A 1046 -25.40 11.82 2.87
C ALA A 1046 -24.76 10.45 3.07
N TRP A 1047 -23.72 10.33 3.91
CA TRP A 1047 -23.06 9.04 4.16
C TRP A 1047 -24.02 8.09 4.86
N GLY A 1048 -24.79 8.62 5.82
CA GLY A 1048 -25.91 7.94 6.45
C GLY A 1048 -26.90 7.39 5.41
N LEU A 1049 -27.42 8.28 4.55
CA LEU A 1049 -28.43 7.94 3.54
C LEU A 1049 -27.98 6.89 2.51
N TRP A 1050 -26.73 6.92 2.05
CA TRP A 1050 -26.23 5.98 1.03
C TRP A 1050 -25.85 4.62 1.61
N ASN A 1051 -25.48 4.57 2.89
CA ASN A 1051 -25.21 3.32 3.60
C ASN A 1051 -26.44 2.70 4.26
N ASP A 1052 -27.57 3.42 4.30
CA ASP A 1052 -28.79 2.96 4.97
C ASP A 1052 -29.40 1.73 4.27
N PRO A 1053 -29.41 0.54 4.92
CA PRO A 1053 -29.91 -0.70 4.31
C PRO A 1053 -31.38 -0.62 3.87
N GLU A 1054 -32.19 0.24 4.50
CA GLU A 1054 -33.61 0.43 4.15
C GLU A 1054 -33.82 1.70 3.29
N GLY A 1055 -32.75 2.46 3.04
CA GLY A 1055 -32.78 3.65 2.20
C GLY A 1055 -32.86 3.33 0.70
N ASN A 1056 -33.33 4.30 -0.10
CA ASN A 1056 -33.50 4.16 -1.55
C ASN A 1056 -32.33 4.70 -2.40
N LYS A 1057 -31.27 5.21 -1.76
CA LYS A 1057 -30.10 5.75 -2.46
C LYS A 1057 -29.26 4.62 -3.06
N SER A 1058 -28.68 4.88 -4.24
CA SER A 1058 -27.86 3.96 -5.00
C SER A 1058 -26.44 4.52 -5.23
N GLY A 1059 -25.47 3.65 -5.40
CA GLY A 1059 -24.05 4.02 -5.58
C GLY A 1059 -23.11 3.32 -4.62
N ILE A 1060 -23.61 2.94 -3.44
CA ILE A 1060 -22.99 1.98 -2.52
C ILE A 1060 -23.87 0.72 -2.52
N SER A 1061 -23.30 -0.39 -2.97
CA SER A 1061 -23.98 -1.68 -3.15
C SER A 1061 -24.02 -2.49 -1.85
N GLU A 1062 -22.92 -2.50 -1.10
CA GLU A 1062 -22.83 -3.14 0.22
C GLU A 1062 -23.22 -2.15 1.33
N LYS A 1063 -24.53 -1.94 1.48
CA LYS A 1063 -25.06 -1.04 2.51
C LYS A 1063 -24.79 -1.57 3.92
N SER A 1064 -24.30 -0.71 4.80
CA SER A 1064 -23.91 -1.06 6.16
C SER A 1064 -24.72 -0.29 7.21
N LYS A 1065 -25.42 -1.03 8.06
CA LYS A 1065 -26.11 -0.51 9.26
C LYS A 1065 -25.16 0.29 10.15
N VAL A 1066 -23.91 -0.18 10.31
CA VAL A 1066 -22.88 0.47 11.12
C VAL A 1066 -22.47 1.80 10.52
N GLU A 1067 -22.21 1.85 9.21
CA GLU A 1067 -21.83 3.09 8.52
C GLU A 1067 -22.99 4.09 8.44
N ALA A 1068 -24.23 3.61 8.28
CA ALA A 1068 -25.42 4.44 8.31
C ALA A 1068 -25.60 5.12 9.68
N LEU A 1069 -25.51 4.34 10.77
CA LEU A 1069 -25.56 4.87 12.14
C LEU A 1069 -24.41 5.84 12.41
N LYS A 1070 -23.20 5.56 11.93
CA LYS A 1070 -22.05 6.44 12.05
C LYS A 1070 -22.33 7.80 11.39
N GLY A 1071 -22.88 7.79 10.17
CA GLY A 1071 -23.29 8.99 9.45
C GLY A 1071 -24.34 9.82 10.19
N TYR A 1072 -25.46 9.19 10.56
CA TYR A 1072 -26.55 9.89 11.25
C TYR A 1072 -26.15 10.41 12.64
N ARG A 1073 -25.43 9.62 13.45
CA ARG A 1073 -24.99 10.06 14.79
C ARG A 1073 -24.00 11.22 14.70
N ARG A 1074 -23.06 11.16 13.76
CA ARG A 1074 -22.11 12.26 13.55
C ARG A 1074 -22.80 13.51 13.05
N TYR A 1075 -23.80 13.39 12.17
CA TYR A 1075 -24.65 14.52 11.77
C TYR A 1075 -25.29 15.20 13.00
N ILE A 1076 -25.94 14.43 13.89
CA ILE A 1076 -26.57 14.98 15.10
C ILE A 1076 -25.55 15.69 15.98
N SER A 1077 -24.38 15.08 16.20
CA SER A 1077 -23.28 15.67 16.96
C SER A 1077 -22.82 17.02 16.39
N LEU A 1078 -22.65 17.13 15.07
CA LEU A 1078 -22.28 18.40 14.43
C LEU A 1078 -23.40 19.42 14.52
N HIS A 1079 -24.65 19.01 14.31
CA HIS A 1079 -25.82 19.88 14.37
C HIS A 1079 -26.01 20.48 15.77
N ASP A 1080 -25.87 19.66 16.82
CA ASP A 1080 -25.92 20.11 18.22
C ASP A 1080 -24.76 21.05 18.56
N ALA A 1081 -23.54 20.72 18.16
CA ALA A 1081 -22.36 21.55 18.40
C ALA A 1081 -22.45 22.94 17.73
N ALA A 1082 -23.14 23.03 16.59
CA ALA A 1082 -23.37 24.29 15.88
C ALA A 1082 -24.56 25.11 16.42
N GLY A 1083 -25.17 24.72 17.54
CA GLY A 1083 -26.30 25.44 18.12
C GLY A 1083 -27.64 25.18 17.41
N LYS A 1084 -27.80 24.00 16.80
CA LYS A 1084 -29.03 23.55 16.13
C LYS A 1084 -29.51 24.47 15.00
N PRO A 1085 -28.65 24.73 13.99
CA PRO A 1085 -29.01 25.63 12.90
C PRO A 1085 -30.19 25.10 12.08
N GLU A 1086 -31.01 26.02 11.58
CA GLU A 1086 -32.13 25.70 10.71
C GLU A 1086 -31.64 25.26 9.31
N GLN A 1087 -32.19 24.16 8.78
CA GLN A 1087 -31.77 23.63 7.48
C GLN A 1087 -32.27 24.52 6.33
N LYS A 1088 -31.35 25.09 5.55
CA LYS A 1088 -31.71 25.86 4.34
C LYS A 1088 -31.93 24.92 3.14
N GLY A 1089 -33.19 24.80 2.70
CA GLY A 1089 -33.59 24.02 1.53
C GLY A 1089 -33.56 22.51 1.76
N LYS A 1090 -33.91 21.74 0.72
CA LYS A 1090 -33.91 20.27 0.80
C LYS A 1090 -32.51 19.70 0.61
N TRP A 1091 -32.10 18.78 1.48
CA TRP A 1091 -30.87 18.00 1.32
C TRP A 1091 -31.21 16.60 0.86
N TYR A 1092 -30.81 16.25 -0.38
CA TYR A 1092 -31.02 14.93 -0.97
C TYR A 1092 -32.49 14.47 -1.02
N GLY A 1093 -33.43 15.41 -0.98
CA GLY A 1093 -34.88 15.18 -0.96
C GLY A 1093 -35.55 15.44 0.41
N TYR A 1094 -34.77 15.62 1.48
CA TYR A 1094 -35.26 15.78 2.85
C TYR A 1094 -35.28 17.24 3.29
N SER A 1095 -36.43 17.70 3.79
CA SER A 1095 -36.59 19.05 4.35
C SER A 1095 -36.06 19.16 5.78
N ASP A 1096 -36.04 18.05 6.53
CA ASP A 1096 -35.49 17.98 7.88
C ASP A 1096 -34.56 16.77 8.01
N ALA A 1097 -33.26 17.02 7.88
CA ALA A 1097 -32.22 15.99 8.04
C ALA A 1097 -32.06 15.55 9.49
N ARG A 1098 -32.45 16.37 10.48
CA ARG A 1098 -32.36 16.03 11.90
C ARG A 1098 -33.42 15.04 12.28
N GLU A 1099 -34.69 15.36 12.01
CA GLU A 1099 -35.80 14.46 12.27
C GLU A 1099 -35.57 13.11 11.58
N HIS A 1100 -35.14 13.13 10.32
CA HIS A 1100 -34.82 11.91 9.60
C HIS A 1100 -33.70 11.09 10.28
N SER A 1101 -32.60 11.75 10.69
CA SER A 1101 -31.47 11.08 11.34
C SER A 1101 -31.86 10.49 12.70
N GLU A 1102 -32.62 11.22 13.52
CA GLU A 1102 -33.09 10.73 14.84
C GLU A 1102 -33.99 9.49 14.68
N ASN A 1103 -34.94 9.53 13.74
CA ASN A 1103 -35.82 8.40 13.45
C ASN A 1103 -35.04 7.18 12.95
N ARG A 1104 -34.13 7.38 11.99
CA ARG A 1104 -33.29 6.28 11.46
C ARG A 1104 -32.34 5.72 12.50
N ILE A 1105 -31.79 6.53 13.41
CA ILE A 1105 -30.97 6.02 14.52
C ILE A 1105 -31.81 5.10 15.41
N LEU A 1106 -33.05 5.46 15.74
CA LEU A 1106 -33.91 4.63 16.58
C LEU A 1106 -34.27 3.31 15.90
N GLU A 1107 -34.59 3.35 14.61
CA GLU A 1107 -34.95 2.17 13.81
C GLU A 1107 -33.75 1.25 13.61
N LEU A 1108 -32.59 1.81 13.26
CA LEU A 1108 -31.33 1.08 13.11
C LEU A 1108 -30.68 0.74 14.45
N SER A 1109 -31.15 1.20 15.61
CA SER A 1109 -30.60 0.75 16.91
C SER A 1109 -31.39 -0.41 17.52
N LYS A 1110 -32.53 -0.77 16.93
CA LYS A 1110 -33.25 -2.02 17.18
C LYS A 1110 -32.63 -3.14 16.36
#